data_AF-A0AA89AJT1-F1
#
_entry.id   AF-A0AA89AJT1-F1
#
_cell.length_a   1.000
_cell.length_b   1.000
_cell.length_c   1.000
_cell.angle_alpha   90.00
_cell.angle_beta   90.00
_cell.angle_gamma   90.00
#
_symmetry.space_group_name_H-M   'P 1'
#
loop_
_entity.id
_entity.type
_entity.pdbx_description
1 polymer ?
#
loop_
_entity_poly.entity_id
_entity_poly.type
_entity_poly.pdbx_seq_one_letter_code
_entity_poly.pdbx_strand_id
1 'polypeptide(L)'
;MNCGRLVDKINNSIGQDPTAKSIIGVLDIYGFESFKINSFEQLCINLTNEKLQQHFNQHVFKMEQEEYTNEEINWSYVEFVDNQDVLDLIEKKPGGIIALLDEACMFPKSTHETFAQKMYQTYKGNKRFSKPKLARTDFTINHYAGDVTYQADHFLDKNKDYVVAEHQALLDASKCSFVANLFPPLPEETSKQSKFSSIGTRFKQQLQSLMETLSTTEPHYIRCVKPNSVLKPGIFENFNVLNQLRCGGVLEAIRISCAGYPTKRAFDEFLDRFGTLAPDVLDGSDEKSACVAICDRMGLKGYQIGKTKVFLRAGQMAELDARRTEVLAYAARRIQRQIRTYLTRKEFITIRKATIHLQKHWRAKLARQLYENMRREAASIRIQKHARTHAARTSYTKLQEAAIAIQTGLRALAARDEYRCRRRNKAATVVQTQWRRFHALSSYNQQKKANLILQCLWRARIARKELRQLKMAARETGALKEAKDKLEKRVEELTWRLEFEKHLRIDLEEARGQEITKLQNALHEMQRQLEEAHDAIIQEKEAAKIAIEQTPPVIKEVAIVDSTKVDHLTNRNQELEDEVREMKKRVEEFEQKYSEVQNESGARLKEVEESQLKVLQLQEIIERLELNFSNLESESQVLRQQALVTSANENLSEEIDIFKTKIRSLELENESLRTRRVAAEQIGPEQLTPQLKRFDNGQQTGEESQTIKVQQQTTRSEIYVHESGAPVSLTKQRSLTDRQQENHDVLIKCLMEDKRFDKSRPVAACIVYKALLQWRSFEADKTNIFDRIINTIRSSIESQDDIKDLAYWLSTTSTLLFLLQSTIKASNTQNTAPLRNRNSPTTLFGRMAQGFRVSSMGMGISSGYSGMEGKPNAQSKIDAKYPALLFKQHLTACVEKIYGMIRDSLKKEISPFLNLCIQAPRSTRVRSIRGSSKNIHSNIVAKQQASSIHWQSIVNKLDHTLSILSENHVSSIITRKIFSQVFSFINVQLFNSLLLRRECCSFSNGEYVKAGLQELEQWCLKAKDQFAGSSWDELQHIRQAVGFLVLHQKAQKSLKEITNELCAMLSIPQMYRIGTMFWDDKYGAQGLSPEVIGRMRSLMAEDTINVPNNSFLLDVDSSIPFSMEEISRSFQDISLSDVDPPALLRQKSDFHFLLQQTD
;
A
#
# COMPACT_ATOMS: atom_id res chain seq x y z
N MET A 1 -67.73 -16.71 35.34
CA MET A 1 -68.70 -15.62 35.62
C MET A 1 -68.11 -14.22 35.44
N ASN A 2 -67.04 -13.81 36.17
CA ASN A 2 -66.44 -12.45 36.06
C ASN A 2 -66.27 -11.90 34.62
N CYS A 3 -65.86 -12.73 33.66
CA CYS A 3 -65.64 -12.30 32.27
C CYS A 3 -66.91 -11.84 31.54
N GLY A 4 -68.07 -12.43 31.82
CA GLY A 4 -69.33 -12.06 31.15
C GLY A 4 -69.70 -10.61 31.42
N ARG A 5 -69.78 -10.23 32.70
CA ARG A 5 -70.06 -8.86 33.13
C ARG A 5 -68.99 -7.84 32.73
N LEU A 6 -67.77 -8.28 32.44
CA LEU A 6 -66.74 -7.43 31.83
C LEU A 6 -67.06 -7.15 30.35
N VAL A 7 -67.43 -8.19 29.59
CA VAL A 7 -67.91 -8.05 28.21
C VAL A 7 -69.17 -7.18 28.16
N ASP A 8 -70.14 -7.37 29.05
CA ASP A 8 -71.34 -6.53 29.12
C ASP A 8 -70.99 -5.05 29.37
N LYS A 9 -70.04 -4.76 30.27
CA LYS A 9 -69.55 -3.40 30.49
C LYS A 9 -68.84 -2.83 29.26
N ILE A 10 -68.07 -3.62 28.54
CA ILE A 10 -67.41 -3.20 27.29
C ILE A 10 -68.47 -2.90 26.23
N ASN A 11 -69.43 -3.79 26.00
CA ASN A 11 -70.53 -3.62 25.05
C ASN A 11 -71.36 -2.35 25.31
N ASN A 12 -71.66 -2.06 26.58
CA ASN A 12 -72.33 -0.82 26.99
C ASN A 12 -71.44 0.43 26.82
N SER A 13 -70.11 0.30 26.84
CA SER A 13 -69.15 1.41 26.73
C SER A 13 -68.74 1.73 25.29
N ILE A 14 -68.73 0.73 24.40
CA ILE A 14 -68.49 0.94 22.95
C ILE A 14 -69.73 1.48 22.22
N GLY A 15 -70.92 1.33 22.81
CA GLY A 15 -72.18 1.82 22.24
C GLY A 15 -72.66 0.98 21.05
N GLN A 16 -73.31 -0.16 21.33
CA GLN A 16 -74.03 -0.90 20.28
C GLN A 16 -75.24 -0.09 19.79
N ASP A 17 -75.31 0.17 18.48
CA ASP A 17 -76.50 0.71 17.80
C ASP A 17 -77.42 -0.45 17.38
N PRO A 18 -78.62 -0.60 17.98
CA PRO A 18 -79.56 -1.67 17.61
C PRO A 18 -80.19 -1.50 16.22
N THR A 19 -79.97 -0.36 15.55
CA THR A 19 -80.59 0.01 14.27
C THR A 19 -79.63 -0.09 13.07
N ALA A 20 -78.38 -0.54 13.30
CA ALA A 20 -77.36 -0.67 12.28
C ALA A 20 -77.77 -1.64 11.16
N LYS A 21 -77.87 -1.12 9.92
CA LYS A 21 -78.28 -1.89 8.72
C LYS A 21 -77.25 -2.91 8.22
N SER A 22 -76.03 -2.86 8.72
CA SER A 22 -74.92 -3.73 8.28
C SER A 22 -73.92 -3.87 9.41
N ILE A 23 -73.41 -5.08 9.63
CA ILE A 23 -72.52 -5.43 10.74
C ILE A 23 -71.33 -6.20 10.17
N ILE A 24 -70.10 -5.83 10.56
CA ILE A 24 -68.89 -6.58 10.25
C ILE A 24 -68.51 -7.40 11.50
N GLY A 25 -68.76 -8.71 11.46
CA GLY A 25 -68.36 -9.63 12.52
C GLY A 25 -66.92 -10.09 12.34
N VAL A 26 -66.12 -10.05 13.41
CA VAL A 26 -64.78 -10.66 13.46
C VAL A 26 -64.83 -11.79 14.48
N LEU A 27 -64.64 -13.03 14.02
CA LEU A 27 -64.65 -14.22 14.86
C LEU A 27 -63.21 -14.68 15.13
N ASP A 28 -62.69 -14.36 16.31
CA ASP A 28 -61.43 -14.89 16.82
C ASP A 28 -61.68 -16.16 17.65
N ILE A 29 -60.93 -17.23 17.34
CA ILE A 29 -61.16 -18.59 17.83
C ILE A 29 -59.89 -19.43 17.81
N TYR A 30 -59.84 -20.43 18.69
CA TYR A 30 -58.84 -21.49 18.63
C TYR A 30 -59.02 -22.33 17.37
N GLY A 31 -57.94 -22.52 16.61
CA GLY A 31 -57.87 -23.51 15.53
C GLY A 31 -57.90 -24.95 16.08
N PHE A 32 -57.91 -25.92 15.17
CA PHE A 32 -57.93 -27.34 15.51
C PHE A 32 -56.75 -27.76 16.40
N GLU A 33 -57.03 -28.34 17.56
CA GLU A 33 -56.02 -28.77 18.55
C GLU A 33 -55.78 -30.29 18.51
N SER A 34 -54.51 -30.69 18.58
CA SER A 34 -54.11 -32.09 18.75
C SER A 34 -52.79 -32.15 19.51
N PHE A 35 -52.89 -32.29 20.83
CA PHE A 35 -51.76 -32.45 21.75
C PHE A 35 -51.48 -33.93 22.03
N LYS A 36 -50.43 -34.20 22.82
CA LYS A 36 -50.10 -35.58 23.28
C LYS A 36 -51.16 -36.17 24.21
N ILE A 37 -51.91 -35.31 24.90
CA ILE A 37 -53.02 -35.63 25.79
C ILE A 37 -54.13 -34.64 25.42
N ASN A 38 -55.28 -35.15 25.00
CA ASN A 38 -56.45 -34.33 24.64
C ASN A 38 -57.59 -34.67 25.60
N SER A 39 -58.27 -33.65 26.08
CA SER A 39 -59.35 -33.76 27.08
C SER A 39 -60.66 -33.19 26.51
N PHE A 40 -61.69 -33.10 27.34
CA PHE A 40 -63.01 -32.55 27.00
C PHE A 40 -62.94 -31.15 26.35
N GLU A 41 -61.99 -30.33 26.77
CA GLU A 41 -61.72 -29.00 26.21
C GLU A 41 -61.33 -29.06 24.72
N GLN A 42 -60.39 -29.95 24.36
CA GLN A 42 -60.00 -30.19 22.96
C GLN A 42 -61.15 -30.79 22.14
N LEU A 43 -62.08 -31.55 22.75
CA LEU A 43 -63.24 -32.06 22.04
C LEU A 43 -64.21 -30.92 21.68
N CYS A 44 -64.44 -29.98 22.60
CA CYS A 44 -65.24 -28.78 22.34
C CYS A 44 -64.59 -27.86 21.30
N ILE A 45 -63.27 -27.64 21.37
CA ILE A 45 -62.53 -26.83 20.38
C ILE A 45 -62.58 -27.48 18.98
N ASN A 46 -62.38 -28.80 18.90
CA ASN A 46 -62.39 -29.50 17.61
C ASN A 46 -63.81 -29.62 17.03
N LEU A 47 -64.85 -29.76 17.86
CA LEU A 47 -66.25 -29.67 17.42
C LEU A 47 -66.59 -28.31 16.79
N THR A 48 -66.14 -27.21 17.40
CA THR A 48 -66.29 -25.86 16.82
C THR A 48 -65.57 -25.75 15.47
N ASN A 49 -64.34 -26.28 15.37
CA ASN A 49 -63.59 -26.32 14.12
C ASN A 49 -64.28 -27.19 13.05
N GLU A 50 -64.91 -28.31 13.44
CA GLU A 50 -65.64 -29.22 12.55
C GLU A 50 -66.86 -28.52 11.92
N LYS A 51 -67.67 -27.80 12.73
CA LYS A 51 -68.83 -27.02 12.23
C LYS A 51 -68.41 -25.84 11.35
N LEU A 52 -67.36 -25.11 11.74
CA LEU A 52 -66.86 -23.99 10.93
C LEU A 52 -66.22 -24.46 9.62
N GLN A 53 -65.59 -25.64 9.60
CA GLN A 53 -65.13 -26.26 8.37
C GLN A 53 -66.29 -26.70 7.48
N GLN A 54 -67.40 -27.22 8.04
CA GLN A 54 -68.59 -27.53 7.25
C GLN A 54 -69.17 -26.27 6.57
N HIS A 55 -69.32 -25.18 7.32
CA HIS A 55 -69.79 -23.89 6.77
C HIS A 55 -68.84 -23.32 5.72
N PHE A 56 -67.52 -23.43 5.93
CA PHE A 56 -66.51 -23.07 4.94
C PHE A 56 -66.68 -23.88 3.65
N ASN A 57 -66.80 -25.20 3.75
CA ASN A 57 -66.95 -26.09 2.61
C ASN A 57 -68.22 -25.74 1.80
N GLN A 58 -69.37 -25.56 2.49
CA GLN A 58 -70.64 -25.19 1.87
C GLN A 58 -70.58 -23.81 1.20
N HIS A 59 -70.01 -22.81 1.87
CA HIS A 59 -69.95 -21.44 1.35
C HIS A 59 -68.98 -21.28 0.17
N VAL A 60 -67.77 -21.85 0.24
CA VAL A 60 -66.80 -21.83 -0.88
C VAL A 60 -67.38 -22.52 -2.11
N PHE A 61 -68.03 -23.67 -1.93
CA PHE A 61 -68.71 -24.40 -3.01
C PHE A 61 -69.85 -23.56 -3.62
N LYS A 62 -70.66 -22.89 -2.81
CA LYS A 62 -71.75 -22.01 -3.27
C LYS A 62 -71.24 -20.82 -4.07
N MET A 63 -70.22 -20.10 -3.58
CA MET A 63 -69.61 -18.99 -4.34
C MET A 63 -69.00 -19.45 -5.67
N GLU A 64 -68.35 -20.62 -5.71
CA GLU A 64 -67.73 -21.13 -6.93
C GLU A 64 -68.79 -21.56 -7.97
N GLN A 65 -69.92 -22.13 -7.52
CA GLN A 65 -71.09 -22.37 -8.39
C GLN A 65 -71.75 -21.08 -8.88
N GLU A 66 -71.88 -20.06 -8.03
CA GLU A 66 -72.46 -18.77 -8.39
C GLU A 66 -71.60 -18.06 -9.45
N GLU A 67 -70.27 -18.09 -9.33
CA GLU A 67 -69.39 -17.54 -10.39
C GLU A 67 -69.55 -18.30 -11.72
N TYR A 68 -69.55 -19.64 -11.71
CA TYR A 68 -69.75 -20.42 -12.95
C TYR A 68 -71.15 -20.23 -13.55
N THR A 69 -72.16 -19.99 -12.74
CA THR A 69 -73.54 -19.72 -13.20
C THR A 69 -73.65 -18.31 -13.80
N ASN A 70 -73.06 -17.30 -13.15
CA ASN A 70 -73.02 -15.92 -13.66
C ASN A 70 -72.30 -15.82 -15.01
N GLU A 71 -71.19 -16.54 -15.18
CA GLU A 71 -70.37 -16.57 -16.39
C GLU A 71 -70.86 -17.57 -17.46
N GLU A 72 -71.96 -18.29 -17.24
CA GLU A 72 -72.56 -19.29 -18.17
C GLU A 72 -71.60 -20.43 -18.58
N ILE A 73 -70.86 -20.95 -17.60
CA ILE A 73 -69.87 -22.02 -17.78
C ILE A 73 -70.53 -23.39 -17.61
N ASN A 74 -70.17 -24.33 -18.48
CA ASN A 74 -70.62 -25.71 -18.37
C ASN A 74 -69.81 -26.44 -17.30
N TRP A 75 -70.32 -26.46 -16.06
CA TRP A 75 -69.71 -27.11 -14.91
C TRP A 75 -70.44 -28.39 -14.52
N SER A 76 -69.68 -29.44 -14.20
CA SER A 76 -70.17 -30.68 -13.61
C SER A 76 -70.12 -30.61 -12.09
N TYR A 77 -71.10 -31.20 -11.40
CA TYR A 77 -71.10 -31.29 -9.94
C TYR A 77 -69.80 -31.94 -9.42
N VAL A 78 -69.06 -31.23 -8.57
CA VAL A 78 -67.83 -31.73 -7.95
C VAL A 78 -68.22 -32.50 -6.68
N GLU A 79 -67.92 -33.79 -6.66
CA GLU A 79 -68.20 -34.65 -5.49
C GLU A 79 -67.29 -34.27 -4.31
N PHE A 80 -67.91 -33.86 -3.20
CA PHE A 80 -67.25 -33.28 -2.02
C PHE A 80 -67.41 -34.21 -0.80
N VAL A 81 -66.37 -34.27 0.04
CA VAL A 81 -66.35 -35.08 1.27
C VAL A 81 -66.92 -34.29 2.45
N ASP A 82 -68.24 -34.38 2.64
CA ASP A 82 -68.93 -33.80 3.80
C ASP A 82 -68.43 -34.42 5.12
N ASN A 83 -68.34 -33.60 6.16
CA ASN A 83 -67.94 -33.95 7.52
C ASN A 83 -69.13 -34.04 8.49
N GLN A 84 -70.37 -33.97 7.97
CA GLN A 84 -71.60 -34.26 8.71
C GLN A 84 -71.56 -35.60 9.46
N ASP A 85 -70.82 -36.61 8.98
CA ASP A 85 -70.70 -37.91 9.66
C ASP A 85 -69.88 -37.87 10.97
N VAL A 86 -68.92 -36.93 11.08
CA VAL A 86 -68.20 -36.63 12.33
C VAL A 86 -69.07 -35.79 13.27
N LEU A 87 -69.81 -34.82 12.71
CA LEU A 87 -70.74 -34.00 13.49
C LEU A 87 -71.87 -34.84 14.11
N ASP A 88 -72.47 -35.75 13.35
CA ASP A 88 -73.46 -36.71 13.84
C ASP A 88 -72.92 -37.57 14.99
N LEU A 89 -71.68 -38.08 14.88
CA LEU A 89 -71.03 -38.87 15.93
C LEU A 89 -70.92 -38.08 17.26
N ILE A 90 -70.64 -36.77 17.23
CA ILE A 90 -70.45 -35.96 18.43
C ILE A 90 -71.80 -35.45 18.98
N GLU A 91 -72.68 -34.96 18.11
CA GLU A 91 -73.80 -34.09 18.47
C GLU A 91 -75.20 -34.71 18.47
N LYS A 92 -75.39 -35.88 17.83
CA LYS A 92 -76.73 -36.46 17.60
C LYS A 92 -77.42 -36.86 18.91
N LYS A 93 -78.73 -36.61 18.99
CA LYS A 93 -79.59 -37.04 20.12
C LYS A 93 -80.74 -37.90 19.59
N PRO A 94 -80.95 -39.13 20.10
CA PRO A 94 -80.07 -39.87 21.02
C PRO A 94 -78.77 -40.37 20.34
N GLY A 95 -77.81 -40.82 21.14
CA GLY A 95 -76.72 -41.70 20.68
C GLY A 95 -75.41 -41.05 20.17
N GLY A 96 -75.26 -39.73 20.19
CA GLY A 96 -73.97 -39.05 19.97
C GLY A 96 -73.15 -38.88 21.26
N ILE A 97 -71.85 -38.56 21.14
CA ILE A 97 -70.89 -38.54 22.27
C ILE A 97 -71.34 -37.61 23.40
N ILE A 98 -71.80 -36.39 23.10
CA ILE A 98 -72.30 -35.46 24.13
C ILE A 98 -73.54 -36.03 24.82
N ALA A 99 -74.43 -36.72 24.09
CA ALA A 99 -75.63 -37.34 24.66
C ALA A 99 -75.28 -38.48 25.63
N LEU A 100 -74.36 -39.36 25.24
CA LEU A 100 -73.86 -40.44 26.09
C LEU A 100 -73.14 -39.93 27.33
N LEU A 101 -72.44 -38.79 27.22
CA LEU A 101 -71.75 -38.14 28.33
C LEU A 101 -72.75 -37.50 29.30
N ASP A 102 -73.77 -36.79 28.80
CA ASP A 102 -74.86 -36.22 29.62
C ASP A 102 -75.62 -37.33 30.37
N GLU A 103 -75.98 -38.42 29.69
CA GLU A 103 -76.57 -39.60 30.31
C GLU A 103 -75.68 -40.15 31.44
N ALA A 104 -74.38 -40.32 31.18
CA ALA A 104 -73.45 -40.83 32.18
C ALA A 104 -73.30 -39.90 33.39
N CYS A 105 -73.22 -38.58 33.18
CA CYS A 105 -73.14 -37.59 34.26
C CYS A 105 -74.35 -37.62 35.20
N MET A 106 -75.54 -38.01 34.73
CA MET A 106 -76.74 -38.15 35.56
C MET A 106 -76.77 -39.41 36.44
N PHE A 107 -75.95 -40.44 36.17
CA PHE A 107 -75.90 -41.66 36.98
C PHE A 107 -74.83 -41.56 38.08
N PRO A 108 -75.18 -41.55 39.39
CA PRO A 108 -74.21 -41.33 40.48
C PRO A 108 -73.13 -42.41 40.64
N LYS A 109 -73.26 -43.54 39.94
CA LYS A 109 -72.30 -44.66 39.94
C LYS A 109 -71.48 -44.76 38.65
N SER A 110 -71.60 -43.80 37.73
CA SER A 110 -70.80 -43.80 36.50
C SER A 110 -69.35 -43.41 36.78
N THR A 111 -68.43 -44.05 36.07
CA THR A 111 -67.01 -43.70 36.00
C THR A 111 -66.60 -43.48 34.55
N HIS A 112 -65.48 -42.79 34.33
CA HIS A 112 -64.88 -42.62 33.00
C HIS A 112 -64.66 -43.96 32.29
N GLU A 113 -64.35 -45.03 33.02
CA GLU A 113 -64.22 -46.38 32.46
C GLU A 113 -65.55 -46.91 31.93
N THR A 114 -66.65 -46.76 32.69
CA THR A 114 -67.98 -47.21 32.23
C THR A 114 -68.51 -46.36 31.07
N PHE A 115 -68.19 -45.06 31.03
CA PHE A 115 -68.47 -44.18 29.90
C PHE A 115 -67.70 -44.59 28.63
N ALA A 116 -66.39 -44.82 28.75
CA ALA A 116 -65.56 -45.31 27.64
C ALA A 116 -66.05 -46.68 27.12
N GLN A 117 -66.39 -47.61 28.01
CA GLN A 117 -66.98 -48.91 27.65
C GLN A 117 -68.31 -48.76 26.90
N LYS A 118 -69.20 -47.85 27.35
CA LYS A 118 -70.47 -47.56 26.67
C LYS A 118 -70.23 -47.00 25.25
N MET A 119 -69.25 -46.12 25.07
CA MET A 119 -68.86 -45.63 23.74
C MET A 119 -68.30 -46.76 22.84
N TYR A 120 -67.41 -47.61 23.34
CA TYR A 120 -66.86 -48.74 22.57
C TYR A 120 -67.96 -49.73 22.12
N GLN A 121 -69.01 -49.91 22.92
CA GLN A 121 -70.16 -50.74 22.58
C GLN A 121 -71.04 -50.07 21.53
N THR A 122 -71.37 -48.79 21.71
CA THR A 122 -72.25 -48.02 20.81
C THR A 122 -71.66 -47.81 19.42
N TYR A 123 -70.35 -47.52 19.34
CA TYR A 123 -69.70 -47.10 18.09
C TYR A 123 -68.83 -48.18 17.42
N LYS A 124 -68.96 -49.46 17.81
CA LYS A 124 -68.09 -50.57 17.39
C LYS A 124 -67.93 -50.74 15.87
N GLY A 125 -68.85 -50.21 15.06
CA GLY A 125 -68.82 -50.24 13.59
C GLY A 125 -68.82 -48.87 12.90
N ASN A 126 -68.64 -47.74 13.61
CA ASN A 126 -68.63 -46.41 13.00
C ASN A 126 -67.23 -46.11 12.40
N LYS A 127 -67.18 -45.73 11.11
CA LYS A 127 -65.94 -45.39 10.39
C LYS A 127 -65.12 -44.26 11.04
N ARG A 128 -65.76 -43.33 11.75
CA ARG A 128 -65.11 -42.15 12.36
C ARG A 128 -64.70 -42.34 13.82
N PHE A 129 -64.98 -43.48 14.43
CA PHE A 129 -64.64 -43.78 15.82
C PHE A 129 -63.73 -45.01 15.90
N SER A 130 -62.63 -44.93 16.64
CA SER A 130 -61.76 -46.09 16.88
C SER A 130 -61.27 -46.18 18.32
N LYS A 131 -61.00 -47.41 18.76
CA LYS A 131 -60.43 -47.71 20.08
C LYS A 131 -58.90 -47.88 19.99
N PRO A 132 -58.09 -47.12 20.75
CA PRO A 132 -56.66 -47.37 20.89
C PRO A 132 -56.36 -48.77 21.44
N LYS A 133 -55.30 -49.42 20.92
CA LYS A 133 -54.97 -50.81 21.26
C LYS A 133 -54.49 -51.02 22.70
N LEU A 134 -53.89 -49.99 23.32
CA LEU A 134 -53.22 -50.07 24.63
C LEU A 134 -54.00 -49.41 25.77
N ALA A 135 -54.80 -48.38 25.46
CA ALA A 135 -55.56 -47.64 26.47
C ALA A 135 -56.88 -48.34 26.85
N ARG A 136 -57.30 -48.18 28.11
CA ARG A 136 -58.57 -48.70 28.61
C ARG A 136 -59.72 -47.71 28.53
N THR A 137 -59.43 -46.41 28.65
CA THR A 137 -60.38 -45.30 28.75
C THR A 137 -60.36 -44.38 27.53
N ASP A 138 -59.23 -44.26 26.84
CA ASP A 138 -59.10 -43.36 25.68
C ASP A 138 -59.94 -43.80 24.47
N PHE A 139 -60.37 -42.84 23.66
CA PHE A 139 -61.08 -43.06 22.39
C PHE A 139 -60.52 -42.14 21.31
N THR A 140 -60.63 -42.51 20.03
CA THR A 140 -60.10 -41.72 18.91
C THR A 140 -61.20 -41.37 17.92
N ILE A 141 -61.27 -40.09 17.54
CA ILE A 141 -62.17 -39.58 16.50
C ILE A 141 -61.33 -39.23 15.26
N ASN A 142 -61.80 -39.66 14.09
CA ASN A 142 -61.25 -39.26 12.79
C ASN A 142 -61.91 -37.95 12.35
N HIS A 143 -61.26 -36.81 12.59
CA HIS A 143 -61.71 -35.49 12.18
C HIS A 143 -61.25 -35.15 10.75
N TYR A 144 -61.77 -34.06 10.16
CA TYR A 144 -61.28 -33.56 8.85
C TYR A 144 -59.77 -33.28 8.85
N ALA A 145 -59.21 -32.92 10.00
CA ALA A 145 -57.81 -32.61 10.22
C ALA A 145 -56.91 -33.86 10.46
N GLY A 146 -57.50 -35.03 10.73
CA GLY A 146 -56.79 -36.26 11.11
C GLY A 146 -57.37 -36.95 12.36
N ASP A 147 -56.73 -38.04 12.78
CA ASP A 147 -57.13 -38.79 13.99
C ASP A 147 -56.68 -38.07 15.28
N VAL A 148 -57.60 -37.85 16.21
CA VAL A 148 -57.30 -37.29 17.55
C VAL A 148 -57.77 -38.25 18.65
N THR A 149 -56.85 -38.62 19.54
CA THR A 149 -57.11 -39.48 20.70
C THR A 149 -57.37 -38.65 21.95
N TYR A 150 -58.51 -38.90 22.61
CA TYR A 150 -59.01 -38.22 23.80
C TYR A 150 -59.01 -39.13 25.02
N GLN A 151 -58.62 -38.61 26.18
CA GLN A 151 -58.61 -39.35 27.46
C GLN A 151 -59.89 -39.11 28.24
N ALA A 152 -60.68 -40.15 28.49
CA ALA A 152 -62.00 -40.03 29.12
C ALA A 152 -61.96 -39.69 30.63
N ASP A 153 -60.80 -39.82 31.28
CA ASP A 153 -60.62 -39.94 32.73
C ASP A 153 -61.29 -38.82 33.57
N HIS A 154 -61.33 -37.58 33.04
CA HIS A 154 -61.98 -36.44 33.69
C HIS A 154 -63.21 -35.88 32.95
N PHE A 155 -63.70 -36.55 31.89
CA PHE A 155 -64.83 -36.05 31.09
C PHE A 155 -66.11 -35.86 31.90
N LEU A 156 -66.43 -36.80 32.79
CA LEU A 156 -67.66 -36.75 33.59
C LEU A 156 -67.68 -35.57 34.54
N ASP A 157 -66.55 -35.21 35.12
CA ASP A 157 -66.46 -34.14 36.12
C ASP A 157 -66.34 -32.77 35.45
N LYS A 158 -65.65 -32.69 34.31
CA LYS A 158 -65.60 -31.49 33.47
C LYS A 158 -66.94 -31.14 32.81
N ASN A 159 -67.83 -32.11 32.58
CA ASN A 159 -69.14 -31.86 31.98
C ASN A 159 -70.24 -31.51 33.00
N LYS A 160 -70.03 -31.77 34.31
CA LYS A 160 -70.92 -31.39 35.41
C LYS A 160 -70.72 -29.91 35.76
N ASP A 161 -71.61 -29.03 35.29
CA ASP A 161 -71.65 -27.60 35.64
C ASP A 161 -72.19 -27.41 37.08
N TYR A 162 -71.46 -27.92 38.09
CA TYR A 162 -71.95 -28.06 39.47
C TYR A 162 -71.88 -26.74 40.27
N VAL A 163 -72.82 -25.84 39.98
CA VAL A 163 -73.11 -24.66 40.80
C VAL A 163 -74.06 -25.07 41.93
N VAL A 164 -73.55 -25.07 43.17
CA VAL A 164 -74.35 -25.28 44.39
C VAL A 164 -75.29 -24.09 44.57
N ALA A 165 -76.61 -24.32 44.60
CA ALA A 165 -77.62 -23.27 44.66
C ALA A 165 -77.51 -22.44 45.96
N GLU A 166 -77.16 -23.09 47.07
CA GLU A 166 -76.90 -22.48 48.36
C GLU A 166 -75.68 -21.55 48.33
N HIS A 167 -74.65 -21.88 47.53
CA HIS A 167 -73.51 -20.99 47.32
C HIS A 167 -73.88 -19.80 46.44
N GLN A 168 -74.72 -19.99 45.41
CA GLN A 168 -75.22 -18.89 44.58
C GLN A 168 -76.07 -17.92 45.42
N ALA A 169 -76.99 -18.43 46.24
CA ALA A 169 -77.81 -17.62 47.14
C ALA A 169 -76.98 -16.86 48.19
N LEU A 170 -75.92 -17.48 48.73
CA LEU A 170 -74.98 -16.81 49.64
C LEU A 170 -74.19 -15.67 48.97
N LEU A 171 -73.87 -15.82 47.69
CA LEU A 171 -73.13 -14.81 46.91
C LEU A 171 -74.04 -13.67 46.43
N ASP A 172 -75.30 -13.96 46.09
CA ASP A 172 -76.34 -12.95 45.82
C ASP A 172 -76.67 -12.12 47.07
N ALA A 173 -76.79 -12.76 48.24
CA ALA A 173 -76.97 -12.11 49.53
C ALA A 173 -75.75 -11.29 50.04
N SER A 174 -74.71 -11.12 49.20
CA SER A 174 -73.51 -10.37 49.57
C SER A 174 -73.78 -8.87 49.66
N LYS A 175 -73.36 -8.26 50.79
CA LYS A 175 -73.40 -6.80 51.00
C LYS A 175 -72.56 -6.01 49.98
N CYS A 176 -71.68 -6.67 49.23
CA CYS A 176 -70.95 -6.04 48.14
C CYS A 176 -71.79 -6.08 46.85
N SER A 177 -72.31 -4.93 46.42
CA SER A 177 -73.10 -4.80 45.19
C SER A 177 -72.37 -5.23 43.91
N PHE A 178 -71.04 -5.29 43.91
CA PHE A 178 -70.29 -5.93 42.84
C PHE A 178 -70.48 -7.45 42.83
N VAL A 179 -70.40 -8.11 44.00
CA VAL A 179 -70.49 -9.57 44.13
C VAL A 179 -71.92 -10.08 43.91
N ALA A 180 -72.94 -9.46 44.51
CA ALA A 180 -74.33 -9.86 44.32
C ALA A 180 -74.71 -9.91 42.82
N ASN A 181 -74.46 -8.80 42.12
CA ASN A 181 -74.68 -8.67 40.68
C ASN A 181 -73.73 -9.51 39.78
N LEU A 182 -72.93 -10.44 40.31
CA LEU A 182 -72.26 -11.50 39.53
C LEU A 182 -73.01 -12.84 39.56
N PHE A 183 -73.93 -13.02 40.51
CA PHE A 183 -74.64 -14.26 40.80
C PHE A 183 -76.16 -14.04 40.93
N PRO A 184 -76.81 -13.38 39.96
CA PRO A 184 -78.23 -13.01 40.07
C PRO A 184 -79.13 -14.23 40.35
N PRO A 185 -80.27 -14.04 41.02
CA PRO A 185 -81.20 -15.12 41.33
C PRO A 185 -81.78 -15.75 40.06
N LEU A 186 -81.96 -17.07 40.09
CA LEU A 186 -82.54 -17.83 38.98
C LEU A 186 -84.06 -17.54 38.87
N PRO A 187 -84.62 -17.42 37.65
CA PRO A 187 -86.06 -17.23 37.47
C PRO A 187 -86.87 -18.38 38.08
N GLU A 188 -87.87 -18.05 38.90
CA GLU A 188 -88.64 -19.00 39.73
C GLU A 188 -89.35 -20.10 38.91
N GLU A 189 -89.67 -19.84 37.63
CA GLU A 189 -90.30 -20.80 36.71
C GLU A 189 -89.46 -22.07 36.49
N THR A 190 -88.14 -22.00 36.66
CA THR A 190 -87.23 -23.16 36.48
C THR A 190 -87.37 -24.23 37.58
N SER A 191 -88.00 -23.89 38.72
CA SER A 191 -88.12 -24.74 39.92
C SER A 191 -88.79 -26.11 39.73
N LYS A 192 -89.49 -26.34 38.60
CA LYS A 192 -90.28 -27.58 38.36
C LYS A 192 -89.76 -28.48 37.24
N GLN A 193 -88.64 -28.15 36.59
CA GLN A 193 -87.94 -29.06 35.67
C GLN A 193 -86.44 -29.03 35.88
N SER A 194 -85.95 -29.80 36.87
CA SER A 194 -84.52 -30.08 37.04
C SER A 194 -84.01 -31.01 35.93
N LYS A 195 -83.87 -30.46 34.72
CA LYS A 195 -83.14 -31.07 33.61
C LYS A 195 -81.66 -30.78 33.85
N PHE A 196 -80.86 -31.83 33.99
CA PHE A 196 -79.41 -31.73 34.12
C PHE A 196 -78.82 -30.90 32.96
N SER A 197 -78.30 -29.71 33.28
CA SER A 197 -77.66 -28.81 32.33
C SER A 197 -76.16 -29.05 32.36
N SER A 198 -75.63 -29.65 31.30
CA SER A 198 -74.21 -29.93 31.15
C SER A 198 -73.47 -28.83 30.38
N ILE A 199 -72.15 -28.74 30.58
CA ILE A 199 -71.31 -27.83 29.78
C ILE A 199 -71.39 -28.22 28.30
N GLY A 200 -71.38 -29.50 27.95
CA GLY A 200 -71.44 -29.99 26.57
C GLY A 200 -72.74 -29.63 25.84
N THR A 201 -73.91 -29.81 26.48
CA THR A 201 -75.20 -29.40 25.87
C THR A 201 -75.31 -27.89 25.76
N ARG A 202 -74.89 -27.13 26.78
CA ARG A 202 -74.89 -25.66 26.76
C ARG A 202 -73.98 -25.10 25.66
N PHE A 203 -72.76 -25.64 25.56
CA PHE A 203 -71.79 -25.28 24.53
C PHE A 203 -72.31 -25.58 23.12
N LYS A 204 -72.92 -26.77 22.90
CA LYS A 204 -73.57 -27.11 21.63
C LYS A 204 -74.66 -26.09 21.25
N GLN A 205 -75.50 -25.66 22.20
CA GLN A 205 -76.55 -24.66 21.94
C GLN A 205 -75.98 -23.29 21.57
N GLN A 206 -74.93 -22.84 22.27
CA GLN A 206 -74.25 -21.58 21.97
C GLN A 206 -73.55 -21.62 20.60
N LEU A 207 -72.86 -22.71 20.28
CA LEU A 207 -72.22 -22.93 18.97
C LEU A 207 -73.28 -22.95 17.84
N GLN A 208 -74.42 -23.60 18.06
CA GLN A 208 -75.50 -23.65 17.08
C GLN A 208 -76.04 -22.24 16.73
N SER A 209 -76.32 -21.42 17.76
CA SER A 209 -76.76 -20.03 17.56
C SER A 209 -75.71 -19.15 16.90
N LEU A 210 -74.42 -19.37 17.18
CA LEU A 210 -73.31 -18.72 16.45
C LEU A 210 -73.31 -19.11 14.96
N MET A 211 -73.43 -20.41 14.63
CA MET A 211 -73.46 -20.88 13.24
C MET A 211 -74.67 -20.33 12.47
N GLU A 212 -75.83 -20.26 13.11
CA GLU A 212 -77.04 -19.64 12.54
C GLU A 212 -76.79 -18.16 12.24
N THR A 213 -76.16 -17.42 13.16
CA THR A 213 -75.80 -16.01 12.95
C THR A 213 -74.83 -15.85 11.76
N LEU A 214 -73.77 -16.66 11.70
CA LEU A 214 -72.79 -16.65 10.60
C LEU A 214 -73.42 -17.00 9.24
N SER A 215 -74.42 -17.87 9.21
CA SER A 215 -75.12 -18.25 7.97
C SER A 215 -75.95 -17.12 7.33
N THR A 216 -76.19 -16.03 8.06
CA THR A 216 -76.88 -14.83 7.56
C THR A 216 -75.94 -13.76 7.00
N THR A 217 -74.61 -13.95 7.11
CA THR A 217 -73.60 -12.97 6.69
C THR A 217 -72.71 -13.53 5.57
N GLU A 218 -71.89 -12.66 4.96
CA GLU A 218 -70.86 -13.07 4.00
C GLU A 218 -69.53 -13.35 4.75
N PRO A 219 -69.07 -14.61 4.84
CA PRO A 219 -67.88 -14.95 5.60
C PRO A 219 -66.59 -14.72 4.79
N HIS A 220 -65.61 -14.08 5.41
CA HIS A 220 -64.25 -13.96 4.89
C HIS A 220 -63.27 -14.73 5.78
N TYR A 221 -62.42 -15.56 5.18
CA TYR A 221 -61.62 -16.54 5.91
C TYR A 221 -60.13 -16.17 5.94
N ILE A 222 -59.60 -15.94 7.14
CA ILE A 222 -58.16 -15.75 7.41
C ILE A 222 -57.65 -16.99 8.14
N ARG A 223 -56.63 -17.68 7.60
CA ARG A 223 -56.03 -18.87 8.21
C ARG A 223 -54.59 -18.56 8.65
N CYS A 224 -54.42 -18.29 9.94
CA CYS A 224 -53.11 -18.03 10.54
C CYS A 224 -52.27 -19.31 10.62
N VAL A 225 -50.98 -19.22 10.26
CA VAL A 225 -50.04 -20.36 10.27
C VAL A 225 -48.78 -19.97 11.03
N LYS A 226 -48.42 -20.74 12.07
CA LYS A 226 -47.19 -20.58 12.85
C LYS A 226 -46.02 -21.22 12.09
N PRO A 227 -45.04 -20.45 11.57
CA PRO A 227 -44.00 -21.00 10.69
C PRO A 227 -42.96 -21.85 11.43
N ASN A 228 -42.80 -21.66 12.73
CA ASN A 228 -41.92 -22.47 13.57
C ASN A 228 -42.36 -22.44 15.04
N SER A 229 -42.09 -23.54 15.75
CA SER A 229 -42.34 -23.74 17.17
C SER A 229 -41.68 -22.68 18.06
N VAL A 230 -40.44 -22.29 17.71
CA VAL A 230 -39.52 -21.44 18.49
C VAL A 230 -39.76 -19.92 18.41
N LEU A 231 -40.82 -19.47 17.71
CA LEU A 231 -41.25 -18.06 17.61
C LEU A 231 -40.17 -17.09 17.05
N LYS A 232 -39.37 -17.53 16.07
CA LYS A 232 -38.33 -16.68 15.43
C LYS A 232 -38.64 -16.37 13.96
N PRO A 233 -38.27 -15.18 13.43
CA PRO A 233 -38.36 -14.90 12.00
C PRO A 233 -37.38 -15.76 11.19
N GLY A 234 -37.68 -16.00 9.91
CA GLY A 234 -36.80 -16.69 8.97
C GLY A 234 -36.69 -18.22 9.11
N ILE A 235 -37.23 -18.82 10.18
CA ILE A 235 -37.25 -20.28 10.38
C ILE A 235 -38.59 -20.85 9.88
N PHE A 236 -38.54 -21.91 9.07
CA PHE A 236 -39.73 -22.56 8.50
C PHE A 236 -39.68 -24.08 8.74
N GLU A 237 -40.51 -24.57 9.66
CA GLU A 237 -40.58 -25.97 10.05
C GLU A 237 -41.56 -26.74 9.14
N ASN A 238 -41.07 -27.20 7.98
CA ASN A 238 -41.85 -27.87 6.93
C ASN A 238 -42.95 -28.81 7.45
N PHE A 239 -42.63 -29.70 8.39
CA PHE A 239 -43.59 -30.66 8.95
C PHE A 239 -44.72 -29.98 9.74
N ASN A 240 -44.38 -29.04 10.63
CA ASN A 240 -45.34 -28.33 11.47
C ASN A 240 -46.23 -27.39 10.63
N VAL A 241 -45.68 -26.76 9.59
CA VAL A 241 -46.47 -25.96 8.65
C VAL A 241 -47.39 -26.83 7.79
N LEU A 242 -46.89 -27.93 7.22
CA LEU A 242 -47.71 -28.86 6.44
C LEU A 242 -48.85 -29.46 7.28
N ASN A 243 -48.60 -29.76 8.56
CA ASN A 243 -49.64 -30.23 9.47
C ASN A 243 -50.71 -29.14 9.71
N GLN A 244 -50.30 -27.89 9.98
CA GLN A 244 -51.26 -26.78 10.11
C GLN A 244 -52.07 -26.52 8.83
N LEU A 245 -51.48 -26.68 7.64
CA LEU A 245 -52.21 -26.53 6.37
C LEU A 245 -53.22 -27.67 6.12
N ARG A 246 -53.00 -28.85 6.70
CA ARG A 246 -54.00 -29.94 6.76
C ARG A 246 -55.09 -29.60 7.78
N CYS A 247 -54.70 -29.34 9.04
CA CYS A 247 -55.64 -29.09 10.14
C CYS A 247 -56.47 -27.81 9.97
N GLY A 248 -55.99 -26.84 9.18
CA GLY A 248 -56.73 -25.64 8.80
C GLY A 248 -57.57 -25.75 7.53
N GLY A 249 -57.73 -26.96 6.95
CA GLY A 249 -58.56 -27.20 5.75
C GLY A 249 -58.03 -26.61 4.44
N VAL A 250 -56.83 -26.00 4.45
CA VAL A 250 -56.31 -25.22 3.32
C VAL A 250 -56.00 -26.11 2.11
N LEU A 251 -55.45 -27.31 2.33
CA LEU A 251 -55.19 -28.26 1.23
C LEU A 251 -56.49 -28.78 0.60
N GLU A 252 -57.58 -28.86 1.38
CA GLU A 252 -58.88 -29.31 0.88
C GLU A 252 -59.54 -28.22 0.03
N ALA A 253 -59.47 -26.96 0.47
CA ALA A 253 -59.90 -25.81 -0.33
C ALA A 253 -59.18 -25.76 -1.69
N ILE A 254 -57.85 -25.96 -1.69
CA ILE A 254 -57.04 -26.03 -2.91
C ILE A 254 -57.47 -27.22 -3.79
N ARG A 255 -57.79 -28.38 -3.20
CA ARG A 255 -58.27 -29.56 -3.94
C ARG A 255 -59.59 -29.26 -4.67
N ILE A 256 -60.54 -28.60 -4.00
CA ILE A 256 -61.82 -28.18 -4.59
C ILE A 256 -61.59 -27.21 -5.74
N SER A 257 -60.85 -26.11 -5.52
CA SER A 257 -60.56 -25.12 -6.58
C SER A 257 -59.81 -25.72 -7.78
N CYS A 258 -58.94 -26.72 -7.56
CA CYS A 258 -58.24 -27.42 -8.63
C CYS A 258 -59.10 -28.40 -9.42
N ALA A 259 -60.20 -28.91 -8.86
CA ALA A 259 -61.18 -29.72 -9.57
C ALA A 259 -62.08 -28.88 -10.51
N GLY A 260 -62.27 -27.60 -10.17
CA GLY A 260 -62.87 -26.57 -11.02
C GLY A 260 -61.89 -25.96 -12.02
N TYR A 261 -61.97 -24.64 -12.18
CA TYR A 261 -61.11 -23.81 -13.01
C TYR A 261 -60.27 -22.89 -12.09
N PRO A 262 -59.12 -23.37 -11.57
CA PRO A 262 -58.32 -22.64 -10.57
C PRO A 262 -57.65 -21.37 -11.11
N THR A 263 -57.74 -21.09 -12.40
CA THR A 263 -57.21 -19.86 -13.00
C THR A 263 -58.28 -19.20 -13.85
N LYS A 264 -58.66 -17.99 -13.41
CA LYS A 264 -59.74 -17.15 -13.94
C LYS A 264 -59.12 -15.80 -14.26
N ARG A 265 -59.28 -15.28 -15.48
CA ARG A 265 -58.68 -14.00 -15.93
C ARG A 265 -59.64 -13.23 -16.83
N ALA A 266 -59.74 -11.93 -16.65
CA ALA A 266 -60.49 -11.08 -17.59
C ALA A 266 -59.82 -11.08 -18.98
N PHE A 267 -60.59 -10.78 -20.03
CA PHE A 267 -60.07 -10.86 -21.40
C PHE A 267 -58.91 -9.88 -21.66
N ASP A 268 -58.98 -8.67 -21.12
CA ASP A 268 -57.91 -7.67 -21.16
C ASP A 268 -56.60 -8.16 -20.48
N GLU A 269 -56.69 -8.67 -19.25
CA GLU A 269 -55.54 -9.26 -18.52
C GLU A 269 -54.91 -10.44 -19.28
N PHE A 270 -55.74 -11.24 -19.95
CA PHE A 270 -55.28 -12.38 -20.73
C PHE A 270 -54.58 -11.92 -22.03
N LEU A 271 -55.12 -10.92 -22.71
CA LEU A 271 -54.60 -10.40 -23.98
C LEU A 271 -53.30 -9.58 -23.79
N ASP A 272 -53.18 -8.72 -22.77
CA ASP A 272 -51.91 -8.03 -22.47
C ASP A 272 -50.79 -9.04 -22.17
N ARG A 273 -51.10 -10.09 -21.39
CA ARG A 273 -50.12 -11.12 -21.06
C ARG A 273 -49.77 -11.98 -22.28
N PHE A 274 -50.75 -12.50 -23.01
CA PHE A 274 -50.55 -13.59 -23.99
C PHE A 274 -50.70 -13.21 -25.46
N GLY A 275 -51.12 -11.98 -25.80
CA GLY A 275 -51.21 -11.52 -27.19
C GLY A 275 -49.89 -11.63 -27.96
N THR A 276 -48.75 -11.59 -27.26
CA THR A 276 -47.41 -11.87 -27.85
C THR A 276 -47.23 -13.28 -28.43
N LEU A 277 -48.14 -14.23 -28.14
CA LEU A 277 -48.19 -15.58 -28.74
C LEU A 277 -48.93 -15.61 -30.09
N ALA A 278 -49.78 -14.62 -30.36
CA ALA A 278 -50.57 -14.53 -31.59
C ALA A 278 -50.73 -13.05 -32.00
N PRO A 279 -49.63 -12.33 -32.34
CA PRO A 279 -49.67 -10.89 -32.59
C PRO A 279 -50.64 -10.53 -33.74
N ASP A 280 -50.70 -11.36 -34.78
CA ASP A 280 -51.63 -11.26 -35.92
C ASP A 280 -53.12 -11.47 -35.59
N VAL A 281 -53.49 -11.71 -34.33
CA VAL A 281 -54.88 -11.81 -33.85
C VAL A 281 -55.36 -10.52 -33.17
N LEU A 282 -54.45 -9.64 -32.74
CA LEU A 282 -54.78 -8.43 -31.99
C LEU A 282 -55.37 -7.30 -32.86
N ASP A 283 -55.14 -7.33 -34.18
CA ASP A 283 -55.63 -6.30 -35.11
C ASP A 283 -57.11 -6.52 -35.48
N GLY A 284 -58.01 -5.94 -34.67
CA GLY A 284 -59.43 -5.76 -35.02
C GLY A 284 -60.39 -6.88 -34.59
N SER A 285 -59.91 -7.87 -33.84
CA SER A 285 -60.73 -8.92 -33.24
C SER A 285 -61.52 -8.41 -32.01
N ASP A 286 -62.69 -8.98 -31.75
CA ASP A 286 -63.35 -8.86 -30.44
C ASP A 286 -62.52 -9.59 -29.35
N GLU A 287 -62.47 -9.06 -28.12
CA GLU A 287 -61.58 -9.54 -27.07
C GLU A 287 -61.80 -11.03 -26.73
N LYS A 288 -63.08 -11.45 -26.69
CA LYS A 288 -63.47 -12.85 -26.44
C LYS A 288 -63.00 -13.75 -27.59
N SER A 289 -63.15 -13.29 -28.84
CA SER A 289 -62.66 -14.03 -30.03
C SER A 289 -61.12 -14.13 -30.08
N ALA A 290 -60.41 -13.08 -29.67
CA ALA A 290 -58.95 -13.09 -29.59
C ALA A 290 -58.43 -14.07 -28.51
N CYS A 291 -59.10 -14.14 -27.36
CA CYS A 291 -58.79 -15.11 -26.31
C CYS A 291 -58.97 -16.57 -26.79
N VAL A 292 -60.07 -16.87 -27.49
CA VAL A 292 -60.32 -18.18 -28.12
C VAL A 292 -59.20 -18.54 -29.09
N ALA A 293 -58.88 -17.64 -30.03
CA ALA A 293 -57.87 -17.88 -31.05
C ALA A 293 -56.45 -18.08 -30.48
N ILE A 294 -56.11 -17.47 -29.34
CA ILE A 294 -54.86 -17.75 -28.60
C ILE A 294 -54.91 -19.16 -27.99
N CYS A 295 -55.98 -19.53 -27.28
CA CYS A 295 -56.12 -20.84 -26.64
C CYS A 295 -56.07 -21.99 -27.67
N ASP A 296 -56.77 -21.85 -28.78
CA ASP A 296 -56.80 -22.84 -29.88
C ASP A 296 -55.45 -22.93 -30.60
N ARG A 297 -54.80 -21.80 -30.91
CA ARG A 297 -53.46 -21.79 -31.54
C ARG A 297 -52.39 -22.41 -30.64
N MET A 298 -52.57 -22.34 -29.32
CA MET A 298 -51.70 -23.01 -28.34
C MET A 298 -52.12 -24.47 -28.04
N GLY A 299 -53.25 -24.93 -28.58
CA GLY A 299 -53.71 -26.33 -28.46
C GLY A 299 -54.28 -26.73 -27.09
N LEU A 300 -54.73 -25.75 -26.29
CA LEU A 300 -55.24 -26.00 -24.94
C LEU A 300 -56.54 -26.84 -24.98
N LYS A 301 -56.63 -27.86 -24.11
CA LYS A 301 -57.80 -28.75 -24.04
C LYS A 301 -58.63 -28.51 -22.77
N GLY A 302 -59.94 -28.35 -22.91
CA GLY A 302 -60.86 -28.24 -21.78
C GLY A 302 -60.76 -26.92 -21.00
N TYR A 303 -60.27 -25.85 -21.63
CA TYR A 303 -60.53 -24.48 -21.18
C TYR A 303 -62.00 -24.11 -21.44
N GLN A 304 -62.51 -23.07 -20.77
CA GLN A 304 -63.80 -22.46 -21.11
C GLN A 304 -63.71 -20.93 -21.13
N ILE A 305 -64.69 -20.30 -21.75
CA ILE A 305 -64.75 -18.86 -22.01
C ILE A 305 -66.12 -18.36 -21.54
N GLY A 306 -66.14 -17.62 -20.44
CA GLY A 306 -67.36 -17.09 -19.85
C GLY A 306 -67.88 -15.85 -20.58
N LYS A 307 -68.60 -14.98 -19.85
CA LYS A 307 -69.05 -13.67 -20.34
C LYS A 307 -67.96 -12.61 -20.27
N THR A 308 -67.12 -12.63 -19.23
CA THR A 308 -66.09 -11.61 -18.99
C THR A 308 -64.69 -12.17 -18.79
N LYS A 309 -64.55 -13.49 -18.56
CA LYS A 309 -63.27 -14.14 -18.20
C LYS A 309 -62.96 -15.41 -19.01
N VAL A 310 -61.67 -15.67 -19.19
CA VAL A 310 -61.09 -16.96 -19.58
C VAL A 310 -60.94 -17.84 -18.35
N PHE A 311 -61.35 -19.11 -18.46
CA PHE A 311 -61.29 -20.11 -17.40
C PHE A 311 -60.39 -21.28 -17.82
N LEU A 312 -59.29 -21.45 -17.10
CA LEU A 312 -58.25 -22.44 -17.40
C LEU A 312 -58.17 -23.52 -16.31
N ARG A 313 -57.89 -24.75 -16.75
CA ARG A 313 -57.60 -25.89 -15.86
C ARG A 313 -56.19 -25.79 -15.28
N ALA A 314 -55.95 -26.53 -14.20
CA ALA A 314 -54.64 -26.60 -13.54
C ALA A 314 -53.52 -26.88 -14.56
N GLY A 315 -52.42 -26.12 -14.46
CA GLY A 315 -51.24 -26.25 -15.33
C GLY A 315 -51.28 -25.44 -16.65
N GLN A 316 -52.46 -25.16 -17.23
CA GLN A 316 -52.55 -24.52 -18.56
C GLN A 316 -51.96 -23.11 -18.61
N MET A 317 -52.12 -22.33 -17.54
CA MET A 317 -51.48 -21.01 -17.38
C MET A 317 -49.95 -21.11 -17.42
N ALA A 318 -49.37 -22.18 -16.86
CA ALA A 318 -47.92 -22.40 -16.88
C ALA A 318 -47.42 -22.86 -18.26
N GLU A 319 -48.24 -23.59 -19.03
CA GLU A 319 -47.94 -23.94 -20.43
C GLU A 319 -47.91 -22.67 -21.31
N LEU A 320 -48.91 -21.79 -21.18
CA LEU A 320 -48.92 -20.49 -21.86
C LEU A 320 -47.72 -19.61 -21.49
N ASP A 321 -47.38 -19.50 -20.20
CA ASP A 321 -46.19 -18.77 -19.74
C ASP A 321 -44.88 -19.38 -20.26
N ALA A 322 -44.80 -20.71 -20.40
CA ALA A 322 -43.64 -21.38 -20.99
C ALA A 322 -43.49 -21.06 -22.48
N ARG A 323 -44.58 -21.09 -23.26
CA ARG A 323 -44.58 -20.66 -24.68
C ARG A 323 -44.21 -19.19 -24.82
N ARG A 324 -44.75 -18.32 -23.95
CA ARG A 324 -44.44 -16.89 -23.92
C ARG A 324 -42.95 -16.65 -23.65
N THR A 325 -42.38 -17.46 -22.75
CA THR A 325 -40.95 -17.46 -22.43
C THR A 325 -40.09 -17.82 -23.64
N GLU A 326 -40.48 -18.82 -24.42
CA GLU A 326 -39.77 -19.25 -25.64
C GLU A 326 -39.70 -18.14 -26.70
N VAL A 327 -40.83 -17.48 -26.98
CA VAL A 327 -40.93 -16.36 -27.93
C VAL A 327 -40.10 -15.16 -27.49
N LEU A 328 -40.25 -14.72 -26.23
CA LEU A 328 -39.48 -13.60 -25.68
C LEU A 328 -37.98 -13.91 -25.65
N ALA A 329 -37.58 -15.14 -25.33
CA ALA A 329 -36.18 -15.57 -25.37
C ALA A 329 -35.60 -15.59 -26.80
N TYR A 330 -36.40 -15.86 -27.83
CA TYR A 330 -35.96 -15.73 -29.22
C TYR A 330 -35.73 -14.26 -29.62
N ALA A 331 -36.67 -13.37 -29.29
CA ALA A 331 -36.52 -11.93 -29.53
C ALA A 331 -35.29 -11.35 -28.80
N ALA A 332 -35.12 -11.68 -27.51
CA ALA A 332 -33.97 -11.27 -26.71
C ALA A 332 -32.64 -11.75 -27.30
N ARG A 333 -32.55 -13.01 -27.76
CA ARG A 333 -31.35 -13.55 -28.43
C ARG A 333 -30.96 -12.76 -29.68
N ARG A 334 -31.94 -12.33 -30.51
CA ARG A 334 -31.67 -11.49 -31.70
C ARG A 334 -31.09 -10.12 -31.31
N ILE A 335 -31.67 -9.46 -30.32
CA ILE A 335 -31.21 -8.15 -29.83
C ILE A 335 -29.82 -8.26 -29.21
N GLN A 336 -29.61 -9.24 -28.33
CA GLN A 336 -28.31 -9.52 -27.68
C GLN A 336 -27.20 -9.81 -28.71
N ARG A 337 -27.48 -10.56 -29.77
CA ARG A 337 -26.51 -10.82 -30.85
C ARG A 337 -26.04 -9.51 -31.49
N GLN A 338 -26.95 -8.60 -31.81
CA GLN A 338 -26.60 -7.32 -32.46
C GLN A 338 -25.81 -6.40 -31.51
N ILE A 339 -26.23 -6.30 -30.24
CA ILE A 339 -25.54 -5.47 -29.23
C ILE A 339 -24.14 -6.01 -28.94
N ARG A 340 -23.97 -7.33 -28.75
CA ARG A 340 -22.65 -7.95 -28.56
C ARG A 340 -21.72 -7.67 -29.76
N THR A 341 -22.23 -7.86 -30.98
CA THR A 341 -21.47 -7.57 -32.22
C THR A 341 -21.01 -6.12 -32.28
N TYR A 342 -21.86 -5.16 -31.88
CA TYR A 342 -21.52 -3.74 -31.82
C TYR A 342 -20.45 -3.43 -30.76
N LEU A 343 -20.59 -3.96 -29.54
CA LEU A 343 -19.64 -3.76 -28.44
C LEU A 343 -18.25 -4.32 -28.78
N THR A 344 -18.17 -5.58 -29.23
CA THR A 344 -16.90 -6.20 -29.63
C THR A 344 -16.25 -5.44 -30.80
N ARG A 345 -17.03 -4.92 -31.75
CA ARG A 345 -16.51 -4.07 -32.84
C ARG A 345 -15.97 -2.73 -32.33
N LYS A 346 -16.62 -2.10 -31.33
CA LYS A 346 -16.15 -0.87 -30.68
C LYS A 346 -14.82 -1.11 -29.96
N GLU A 347 -14.74 -2.17 -29.16
CA GLU A 347 -13.50 -2.59 -28.47
C GLU A 347 -12.36 -2.85 -29.46
N PHE A 348 -12.60 -3.66 -30.50
CA PHE A 348 -11.61 -3.95 -31.54
C PHE A 348 -11.03 -2.68 -32.20
N ILE A 349 -11.86 -1.68 -32.47
CA ILE A 349 -11.42 -0.41 -33.06
C ILE A 349 -10.54 0.39 -32.08
N THR A 350 -10.87 0.41 -30.78
CA THR A 350 -10.04 1.03 -29.73
C THR A 350 -8.69 0.32 -29.61
N ILE A 351 -8.69 -1.01 -29.54
CA ILE A 351 -7.47 -1.84 -29.49
C ILE A 351 -6.57 -1.53 -30.68
N ARG A 352 -7.12 -1.56 -31.90
CA ARG A 352 -6.36 -1.32 -33.13
C ARG A 352 -5.69 0.06 -33.14
N LYS A 353 -6.34 1.09 -32.57
CA LYS A 353 -5.73 2.42 -32.39
C LYS A 353 -4.54 2.35 -31.43
N ALA A 354 -4.72 1.78 -30.23
CA ALA A 354 -3.65 1.65 -29.24
C ALA A 354 -2.43 0.88 -29.81
N THR A 355 -2.65 -0.24 -30.49
CA THR A 355 -1.58 -1.00 -31.16
C THR A 355 -0.83 -0.16 -32.20
N ILE A 356 -1.53 0.67 -33.00
CA ILE A 356 -0.89 1.58 -33.97
C ILE A 356 -0.03 2.64 -33.26
N HIS A 357 -0.48 3.19 -32.13
CA HIS A 357 0.33 4.11 -31.32
C HIS A 357 1.58 3.41 -30.76
N LEU A 358 1.47 2.19 -30.22
CA LEU A 358 2.62 1.42 -29.74
C LEU A 358 3.62 1.10 -30.86
N GLN A 359 3.13 0.66 -32.02
CA GLN A 359 3.98 0.42 -33.20
C GLN A 359 4.71 1.69 -33.69
N LYS A 360 4.06 2.86 -33.64
CA LYS A 360 4.71 4.15 -33.94
C LYS A 360 5.88 4.43 -32.99
N HIS A 361 5.71 4.18 -31.69
CA HIS A 361 6.76 4.38 -30.69
C HIS A 361 7.91 3.38 -30.86
N TRP A 362 7.62 2.10 -31.15
CA TRP A 362 8.63 1.08 -31.41
C TRP A 362 9.47 1.37 -32.67
N ARG A 363 8.82 1.75 -33.78
CA ARG A 363 9.53 2.17 -35.01
C ARG A 363 10.46 3.37 -34.73
N ALA A 364 10.01 4.34 -33.93
CA ALA A 364 10.83 5.49 -33.53
C ALA A 364 11.97 5.12 -32.56
N LYS A 365 11.78 4.15 -31.65
CA LYS A 365 12.83 3.65 -30.75
C LYS A 365 13.93 2.93 -31.55
N LEU A 366 13.55 2.05 -32.47
CA LEU A 366 14.48 1.33 -33.34
C LEU A 366 15.32 2.28 -34.20
N ALA A 367 14.70 3.29 -34.81
CA ALA A 367 15.40 4.30 -35.60
C ALA A 367 16.41 5.12 -34.76
N ARG A 368 16.05 5.50 -33.53
CA ARG A 368 16.97 6.19 -32.61
C ARG A 368 18.15 5.31 -32.19
N GLN A 369 17.91 4.04 -31.88
CA GLN A 369 18.95 3.09 -31.49
C GLN A 369 19.96 2.84 -32.63
N LEU A 370 19.46 2.70 -33.88
CA LEU A 370 20.30 2.55 -35.07
C LEU A 370 21.16 3.82 -35.29
N TYR A 371 20.56 5.01 -35.20
CA TYR A 371 21.30 6.26 -35.32
C TYR A 371 22.33 6.47 -34.19
N GLU A 372 22.04 6.01 -32.97
CA GLU A 372 22.99 6.08 -31.87
C GLU A 372 24.21 5.17 -32.10
N ASN A 373 23.99 3.94 -32.62
CA ASN A 373 25.09 3.06 -33.02
C ASN A 373 25.97 3.72 -34.09
N MET A 374 25.37 4.29 -35.15
CA MET A 374 26.12 5.04 -36.18
C MET A 374 26.91 6.21 -35.59
N ARG A 375 26.37 6.93 -34.59
CA ARG A 375 27.09 7.99 -33.87
C ARG A 375 28.27 7.46 -33.05
N ARG A 376 28.09 6.33 -32.36
CA ARG A 376 29.16 5.67 -31.57
C ARG A 376 30.29 5.17 -32.47
N GLU A 377 29.97 4.57 -33.60
CA GLU A 377 30.93 4.15 -34.63
C GLU A 377 31.70 5.34 -35.21
N ALA A 378 30.98 6.40 -35.65
CA ALA A 378 31.60 7.61 -36.18
C ALA A 378 32.49 8.33 -35.15
N ALA A 379 32.11 8.33 -33.86
CA ALA A 379 32.93 8.85 -32.77
C ALA A 379 34.20 7.99 -32.56
N SER A 380 34.07 6.67 -32.53
CA SER A 380 35.21 5.73 -32.43
C SER A 380 36.20 5.93 -33.57
N ILE A 381 35.72 5.99 -34.82
CA ILE A 381 36.55 6.24 -36.01
C ILE A 381 37.28 7.60 -35.92
N ARG A 382 36.62 8.66 -35.43
CA ARG A 382 37.25 9.97 -35.20
C ARG A 382 38.35 9.88 -34.15
N ILE A 383 38.08 9.27 -32.99
CA ILE A 383 39.07 9.11 -31.90
C ILE A 383 40.28 8.30 -32.41
N GLN A 384 40.05 7.17 -33.07
CA GLN A 384 41.11 6.35 -33.67
C GLN A 384 41.93 7.13 -34.71
N LYS A 385 41.28 7.92 -35.58
CA LYS A 385 41.96 8.79 -36.55
C LYS A 385 42.88 9.79 -35.84
N HIS A 386 42.38 10.52 -34.84
CA HIS A 386 43.17 11.52 -34.14
C HIS A 386 44.32 10.90 -33.33
N ALA A 387 44.08 9.78 -32.63
CA ALA A 387 45.12 9.06 -31.90
C ALA A 387 46.24 8.55 -32.82
N ARG A 388 45.90 7.88 -33.94
CA ARG A 388 46.88 7.43 -34.95
C ARG A 388 47.66 8.61 -35.56
N THR A 389 46.97 9.72 -35.86
CA THR A 389 47.61 10.93 -36.41
C THR A 389 48.59 11.55 -35.41
N HIS A 390 48.21 11.65 -34.14
CA HIS A 390 49.07 12.17 -33.09
C HIS A 390 50.30 11.27 -32.88
N ALA A 391 50.12 9.95 -32.74
CA ALA A 391 51.23 9.01 -32.55
C ALA A 391 52.24 9.05 -33.72
N ALA A 392 51.75 9.08 -34.97
CA ALA A 392 52.59 9.22 -36.15
C ALA A 392 53.35 10.56 -36.17
N ARG A 393 52.67 11.67 -35.88
CA ARG A 393 53.29 13.01 -35.84
C ARG A 393 54.35 13.10 -34.73
N THR A 394 54.06 12.63 -33.53
CA THR A 394 55.01 12.64 -32.39
C THR A 394 56.24 11.79 -32.68
N SER A 395 56.09 10.65 -33.35
CA SER A 395 57.23 9.82 -33.77
C SER A 395 58.07 10.49 -34.85
N TYR A 396 57.44 11.13 -35.83
CA TYR A 396 58.14 11.90 -36.88
C TYR A 396 58.88 13.12 -36.31
N THR A 397 58.24 13.92 -35.44
CA THR A 397 58.88 15.10 -34.83
C THR A 397 60.13 14.71 -34.03
N LYS A 398 60.07 13.64 -33.21
CA LYS A 398 61.25 13.14 -32.47
C LYS A 398 62.40 12.73 -33.39
N LEU A 399 62.10 12.08 -34.52
CA LEU A 399 63.10 11.71 -35.52
C LEU A 399 63.69 12.95 -36.21
N GLN A 400 62.85 13.96 -36.50
CA GLN A 400 63.29 15.24 -37.08
C GLN A 400 64.17 16.03 -36.11
N GLU A 401 63.81 16.11 -34.82
CA GLU A 401 64.60 16.74 -33.76
C GLU A 401 65.98 16.08 -33.62
N ALA A 402 66.02 14.75 -33.55
CA ALA A 402 67.28 14.00 -33.50
C ALA A 402 68.15 14.22 -34.76
N ALA A 403 67.54 14.20 -35.96
CA ALA A 403 68.25 14.47 -37.20
C ALA A 403 68.81 15.91 -37.26
N ILE A 404 68.06 16.90 -36.78
CA ILE A 404 68.52 18.30 -36.69
C ILE A 404 69.67 18.42 -35.69
N ALA A 405 69.59 17.79 -34.52
CA ALA A 405 70.65 17.79 -33.51
C ALA A 405 71.96 17.16 -34.03
N ILE A 406 71.85 16.03 -34.75
CA ILE A 406 73.01 15.40 -35.41
C ILE A 406 73.59 16.31 -36.50
N GLN A 407 72.74 16.88 -37.37
CA GLN A 407 73.21 17.77 -38.45
C GLN A 407 73.87 19.06 -37.92
N THR A 408 73.33 19.68 -36.87
CA THR A 408 73.93 20.89 -36.27
C THR A 408 75.25 20.54 -35.57
N GLY A 409 75.32 19.41 -34.88
CA GLY A 409 76.58 18.87 -34.35
C GLY A 409 77.65 18.65 -35.42
N LEU A 410 77.30 18.00 -36.53
CA LEU A 410 78.22 17.77 -37.66
C LEU A 410 78.67 19.07 -38.34
N ARG A 411 77.76 20.03 -38.57
CA ARG A 411 78.12 21.36 -39.09
C ARG A 411 79.07 22.11 -38.15
N ALA A 412 78.82 22.04 -36.83
CA ALA A 412 79.70 22.64 -35.84
C ALA A 412 81.07 21.97 -35.76
N LEU A 413 81.16 20.65 -35.95
CA LEU A 413 82.44 19.94 -36.05
C LEU A 413 83.22 20.36 -37.30
N ALA A 414 82.59 20.37 -38.47
CA ALA A 414 83.22 20.81 -39.72
C ALA A 414 83.75 22.26 -39.63
N ALA A 415 82.96 23.18 -39.09
CA ALA A 415 83.39 24.57 -38.87
C ALA A 415 84.56 24.68 -37.86
N ARG A 416 84.57 23.85 -36.81
CA ARG A 416 85.68 23.77 -35.85
C ARG A 416 86.94 23.21 -36.51
N ASP A 417 86.83 22.25 -37.42
CA ASP A 417 87.97 21.71 -38.15
C ASP A 417 88.55 22.67 -39.19
N GLU A 418 87.68 23.39 -39.91
CA GLU A 418 88.14 24.47 -40.78
C GLU A 418 88.84 25.58 -39.97
N TYR A 419 88.29 25.96 -38.80
CA TYR A 419 88.95 26.89 -37.89
C TYR A 419 90.28 26.34 -37.34
N ARG A 420 90.37 25.05 -36.98
CA ARG A 420 91.64 24.40 -36.59
C ARG A 420 92.67 24.46 -37.71
N CYS A 421 92.25 24.27 -38.97
CA CYS A 421 93.11 24.42 -40.15
C CYS A 421 93.56 25.88 -40.35
N ARG A 422 92.62 26.84 -40.41
CA ARG A 422 92.91 28.28 -40.51
C ARG A 422 93.87 28.76 -39.40
N ARG A 423 93.71 28.27 -38.16
CA ARG A 423 94.58 28.59 -37.02
C ARG A 423 95.98 27.99 -37.16
N ARG A 424 96.10 26.73 -37.60
CA ARG A 424 97.41 26.11 -37.93
C ARG A 424 98.12 26.88 -39.04
N ASN A 425 97.41 27.24 -40.11
CA ASN A 425 97.96 28.00 -41.23
C ASN A 425 98.40 29.41 -40.79
N LYS A 426 97.60 30.13 -39.98
CA LYS A 426 98.00 31.43 -39.43
C LYS A 426 99.25 31.33 -38.55
N ALA A 427 99.37 30.31 -37.72
CA ALA A 427 100.58 30.06 -36.92
C ALA A 427 101.80 29.76 -37.81
N ALA A 428 101.64 28.91 -38.82
CA ALA A 428 102.70 28.63 -39.79
C ALA A 428 103.15 29.89 -40.55
N THR A 429 102.21 30.75 -40.97
CA THR A 429 102.51 32.04 -41.60
C THR A 429 103.30 32.96 -40.66
N VAL A 430 102.95 33.04 -39.36
CA VAL A 430 103.70 33.83 -38.37
C VAL A 430 105.14 33.32 -38.20
N VAL A 431 105.33 32.00 -38.12
CA VAL A 431 106.67 31.40 -38.06
C VAL A 431 107.46 31.70 -39.35
N GLN A 432 106.84 31.56 -40.51
CA GLN A 432 107.46 31.88 -41.80
C GLN A 432 107.81 33.36 -41.95
N THR A 433 106.96 34.30 -41.51
CA THR A 433 107.27 35.74 -41.61
C THR A 433 108.38 36.13 -40.65
N GLN A 434 108.41 35.59 -39.43
CA GLN A 434 109.50 35.84 -38.49
C GLN A 434 110.82 35.22 -38.98
N TRP A 435 110.80 34.04 -39.61
CA TRP A 435 111.98 33.46 -40.26
C TRP A 435 112.48 34.28 -41.46
N ARG A 436 111.57 34.71 -42.37
CA ARG A 436 111.92 35.60 -43.49
C ARG A 436 112.51 36.93 -43.00
N ARG A 437 111.95 37.51 -41.94
CA ARG A 437 112.47 38.72 -41.27
C ARG A 437 113.87 38.47 -40.69
N PHE A 438 114.08 37.35 -40.00
CA PHE A 438 115.41 36.97 -39.48
C PHE A 438 116.44 36.80 -40.60
N HIS A 439 116.09 36.11 -41.68
CA HIS A 439 116.96 35.93 -42.84
C HIS A 439 117.35 37.26 -43.49
N ALA A 440 116.36 38.14 -43.73
CA ALA A 440 116.60 39.48 -44.28
C ALA A 440 117.47 40.35 -43.36
N LEU A 441 117.21 40.32 -42.04
CA LEU A 441 118.00 41.05 -41.04
C LEU A 441 119.44 40.51 -40.93
N SER A 442 119.62 39.19 -41.03
CA SER A 442 120.94 38.56 -41.07
C SER A 442 121.74 38.98 -42.30
N SER A 443 121.12 38.91 -43.49
CA SER A 443 121.72 39.36 -44.76
C SER A 443 122.08 40.85 -44.73
N TYR A 444 121.19 41.71 -44.21
CA TYR A 444 121.47 43.13 -44.02
C TYR A 444 122.62 43.37 -43.03
N ASN A 445 122.66 42.67 -41.90
CA ASN A 445 123.77 42.78 -40.94
C ASN A 445 125.11 42.30 -41.53
N GLN A 446 125.10 41.27 -42.38
CA GLN A 446 126.27 40.79 -43.10
C GLN A 446 126.75 41.82 -44.14
N GLN A 447 125.84 42.40 -44.93
CA GLN A 447 126.14 43.50 -45.85
C GLN A 447 126.64 44.75 -45.10
N LYS A 448 126.03 45.12 -43.97
CA LYS A 448 126.46 46.23 -43.11
C LYS A 448 127.87 46.00 -42.56
N LYS A 449 128.19 44.77 -42.13
CA LYS A 449 129.54 44.39 -41.67
C LYS A 449 130.56 44.46 -42.81
N ALA A 450 130.21 43.95 -44.00
CA ALA A 450 131.07 44.03 -45.19
C ALA A 450 131.31 45.49 -45.63
N ASN A 451 130.25 46.32 -45.68
CA ASN A 451 130.36 47.74 -45.99
C ASN A 451 131.16 48.51 -44.93
N LEU A 452 131.03 48.19 -43.64
CA LEU A 452 131.84 48.79 -42.58
C LEU A 452 133.33 48.43 -42.74
N ILE A 453 133.64 47.16 -43.04
CA ILE A 453 135.02 46.72 -43.33
C ILE A 453 135.55 47.45 -44.57
N LEU A 454 134.78 47.55 -45.65
CA LEU A 454 135.16 48.26 -46.87
C LEU A 454 135.39 49.76 -46.60
N GLN A 455 134.52 50.42 -45.83
CA GLN A 455 134.70 51.82 -45.41
C GLN A 455 135.95 52.01 -44.54
N CYS A 456 136.24 51.10 -43.61
CA CYS A 456 137.45 51.16 -42.80
C CYS A 456 138.71 50.94 -43.65
N LEU A 457 138.70 50.00 -44.60
CA LEU A 457 139.78 49.79 -45.56
C LEU A 457 139.96 51.00 -46.50
N TRP A 458 138.87 51.66 -46.90
CA TRP A 458 138.89 52.87 -47.73
C TRP A 458 139.42 54.08 -46.97
N ARG A 459 138.97 54.33 -45.72
CA ARG A 459 139.54 55.32 -44.81
C ARG A 459 141.04 55.08 -44.59
N ALA A 460 141.44 53.83 -44.34
CA ALA A 460 142.84 53.43 -44.23
C ALA A 460 143.61 53.52 -45.56
N ARG A 461 142.95 53.55 -46.73
CA ARG A 461 143.58 53.82 -48.04
C ARG A 461 143.77 55.33 -48.26
N ILE A 462 142.81 56.17 -47.85
CA ILE A 462 142.93 57.63 -47.85
C ILE A 462 144.06 58.07 -46.92
N ALA A 463 144.05 57.64 -45.65
CA ALA A 463 145.13 57.95 -44.71
C ALA A 463 146.51 57.49 -45.19
N ARG A 464 146.60 56.35 -45.90
CA ARG A 464 147.85 55.88 -46.54
C ARG A 464 148.21 56.65 -47.84
N LYS A 465 147.26 57.33 -48.49
CA LYS A 465 147.52 58.28 -49.59
C LYS A 465 148.04 59.61 -49.01
N GLU A 466 147.41 60.12 -47.97
CA GLU A 466 147.83 61.34 -47.26
C GLU A 466 149.22 61.16 -46.65
N LEU A 467 149.49 60.04 -45.99
CA LEU A 467 150.84 59.69 -45.50
C LEU A 467 151.88 59.58 -46.64
N ARG A 468 151.48 59.17 -47.85
CA ARG A 468 152.35 59.20 -49.03
C ARG A 468 152.59 60.63 -49.52
N GLN A 469 151.58 61.50 -49.53
CA GLN A 469 151.73 62.91 -49.89
C GLN A 469 152.62 63.64 -48.87
N LEU A 470 152.44 63.42 -47.57
CA LEU A 470 153.33 63.94 -46.53
C LEU A 470 154.77 63.40 -46.66
N LYS A 471 154.95 62.12 -47.06
CA LYS A 471 156.28 61.57 -47.39
C LYS A 471 156.86 62.03 -48.73
N MET A 472 156.08 62.65 -49.60
CA MET A 472 156.58 63.32 -50.82
C MET A 472 157.01 64.75 -50.48
N ALA A 473 156.19 65.50 -49.73
CA ALA A 473 156.55 66.82 -49.20
C ALA A 473 157.82 66.77 -48.32
N ALA A 474 157.97 65.73 -47.50
CA ALA A 474 159.18 65.46 -46.71
C ALA A 474 160.39 64.96 -47.54
N ARG A 475 160.26 64.85 -48.87
CA ARG A 475 161.38 64.68 -49.82
C ARG A 475 161.67 65.97 -50.57
N GLU A 476 160.66 66.78 -50.86
CA GLU A 476 160.80 68.12 -51.45
C GLU A 476 161.58 69.07 -50.51
N THR A 477 161.44 68.91 -49.18
CA THR A 477 162.31 69.61 -48.21
C THR A 477 163.79 69.20 -48.26
N GLY A 478 164.14 68.09 -48.92
CA GLY A 478 165.53 67.70 -49.14
C GLY A 478 166.27 68.63 -50.12
N ALA A 479 165.56 69.15 -51.13
CA ALA A 479 166.14 70.04 -52.14
C ALA A 479 166.58 71.40 -51.56
N LEU A 480 166.01 71.83 -50.43
CA LEU A 480 166.46 73.05 -49.73
C LEU A 480 167.84 72.88 -49.08
N LYS A 481 168.30 71.64 -48.84
CA LYS A 481 169.62 71.39 -48.27
C LYS A 481 170.73 71.53 -49.32
N GLU A 482 170.54 70.98 -50.52
CA GLU A 482 171.46 71.16 -51.65
C GLU A 482 171.60 72.63 -52.10
N ALA A 483 170.59 73.46 -51.82
CA ALA A 483 170.64 74.91 -52.03
C ALA A 483 171.54 75.64 -51.00
N LYS A 484 171.60 75.15 -49.75
CA LYS A 484 172.48 75.67 -48.69
C LYS A 484 173.93 75.27 -48.93
N ASP A 485 174.19 74.00 -49.23
CA ASP A 485 175.53 73.45 -49.44
C ASP A 485 176.25 74.08 -50.66
N LYS A 486 175.50 74.67 -51.60
CA LYS A 486 176.03 75.49 -52.72
C LYS A 486 176.39 76.93 -52.35
N LEU A 487 175.87 77.45 -51.24
CA LEU A 487 176.19 78.80 -50.76
C LEU A 487 177.43 78.78 -49.86
N GLU A 488 177.57 77.75 -49.01
CA GLU A 488 178.74 77.57 -48.13
C GLU A 488 180.02 77.37 -48.95
N LYS A 489 179.97 76.62 -50.06
CA LYS A 489 181.11 76.47 -50.99
C LYS A 489 181.60 77.77 -51.65
N ARG A 490 180.76 78.81 -51.73
CA ARG A 490 181.19 80.15 -52.19
C ARG A 490 181.86 80.98 -51.08
N VAL A 491 181.69 80.60 -49.83
CA VAL A 491 182.43 81.20 -48.70
C VAL A 491 183.81 80.52 -48.60
N GLU A 492 183.86 79.19 -48.68
CA GLU A 492 185.11 78.40 -48.67
C GLU A 492 186.10 78.84 -49.77
N GLU A 493 185.64 79.07 -51.01
CA GLU A 493 186.50 79.53 -52.10
C GLU A 493 187.13 80.92 -51.86
N LEU A 494 186.50 81.75 -51.03
CA LEU A 494 186.99 83.08 -50.65
C LEU A 494 187.86 83.06 -49.39
N THR A 495 187.63 82.16 -48.43
CA THR A 495 188.53 82.01 -47.27
C THR A 495 189.83 81.29 -47.64
N TRP A 496 189.80 80.33 -48.58
CA TRP A 496 191.01 79.61 -49.04
C TRP A 496 192.09 80.55 -49.60
N ARG A 497 191.69 81.67 -50.21
CA ARG A 497 192.63 82.73 -50.69
C ARG A 497 193.28 83.54 -49.56
N LEU A 498 192.70 83.56 -48.37
CA LEU A 498 193.22 84.25 -47.18
C LEU A 498 193.98 83.30 -46.25
N GLU A 499 193.61 82.02 -46.22
CA GLU A 499 194.18 81.03 -45.32
C GLU A 499 195.52 80.46 -45.83
N PHE A 500 195.76 80.50 -47.15
CA PHE A 500 197.09 80.32 -47.74
C PHE A 500 198.12 81.33 -47.21
N GLU A 501 197.71 82.57 -46.89
CA GLU A 501 198.60 83.59 -46.31
C GLU A 501 198.81 83.38 -44.79
N LYS A 502 197.88 82.73 -44.10
CA LYS A 502 197.96 82.44 -42.64
C LYS A 502 198.75 81.18 -42.30
N HIS A 503 198.66 80.12 -43.09
CA HIS A 503 199.31 78.85 -42.74
C HIS A 503 200.85 78.91 -42.77
N LEU A 504 201.44 79.99 -43.31
CA LEU A 504 202.87 80.29 -43.16
C LEU A 504 203.27 80.75 -41.73
N ARG A 505 202.34 80.83 -40.76
CA ARG A 505 202.61 81.37 -39.41
C ARG A 505 202.27 80.47 -38.23
N ILE A 506 201.30 79.56 -38.31
CA ILE A 506 200.73 78.91 -37.11
C ILE A 506 201.42 77.59 -36.72
N ASP A 507 202.18 76.98 -37.63
CA ASP A 507 203.08 75.83 -37.37
C ASP A 507 204.17 76.13 -36.29
N LEU A 508 204.22 77.36 -35.76
CA LEU A 508 205.05 77.82 -34.65
C LEU A 508 204.46 77.62 -33.24
N GLU A 509 203.14 77.43 -33.06
CA GLU A 509 202.50 77.59 -31.73
C GLU A 509 201.76 76.38 -31.13
N GLU A 510 201.54 75.27 -31.84
CA GLU A 510 200.75 74.12 -31.30
C GLU A 510 201.45 73.34 -30.15
N ALA A 511 202.67 73.73 -29.77
CA ALA A 511 203.50 73.08 -28.76
C ALA A 511 203.13 73.41 -27.28
N ARG A 512 201.84 73.64 -26.93
CA ARG A 512 201.50 74.36 -25.67
C ARG A 512 200.39 73.86 -24.69
N GLY A 513 199.69 72.72 -24.86
CA GLY A 513 198.94 72.16 -23.70
C GLY A 513 197.90 71.03 -23.88
N GLN A 514 197.70 70.24 -22.81
CA GLN A 514 196.63 69.23 -22.56
C GLN A 514 196.51 68.91 -21.03
N GLU A 515 195.36 69.03 -20.34
CA GLU A 515 195.15 68.47 -18.97
C GLU A 515 193.68 68.49 -18.41
N ILE A 516 193.33 67.53 -17.51
CA ILE A 516 192.20 67.48 -16.51
C ILE A 516 190.73 67.59 -17.02
N THR A 517 189.66 66.88 -16.61
CA THR A 517 189.29 65.59 -15.93
C THR A 517 189.55 65.28 -14.43
N LYS A 518 188.47 65.18 -13.60
CA LYS A 518 188.06 64.07 -12.65
C LYS A 518 187.10 64.55 -11.49
N LEU A 519 186.21 63.64 -10.99
CA LEU A 519 185.48 63.57 -9.66
C LEU A 519 183.91 63.60 -9.63
N GLN A 520 183.24 62.62 -8.95
CA GLN A 520 181.79 62.56 -8.55
C GLN A 520 181.40 61.27 -7.72
N ASN A 521 180.23 61.24 -7.02
CA ASN A 521 179.36 60.09 -6.53
C ASN A 521 179.06 59.91 -4.99
N ALA A 522 177.78 59.76 -4.57
CA ALA A 522 177.27 59.04 -3.34
C ALA A 522 175.70 59.07 -3.12
N LEU A 523 175.19 58.22 -2.19
CA LEU A 523 173.96 58.31 -1.33
C LEU A 523 172.60 57.62 -1.75
N HIS A 524 172.03 56.80 -0.85
CA HIS A 524 170.78 55.99 -0.93
C HIS A 524 170.27 55.67 0.51
N GLU A 525 168.96 55.74 0.88
CA GLU A 525 168.39 55.19 2.16
C GLU A 525 166.85 55.24 2.39
N MET A 526 166.17 56.35 2.04
CA MET A 526 165.10 56.99 2.87
C MET A 526 163.66 56.38 2.91
N GLN A 527 163.44 55.07 2.84
CA GLN A 527 162.16 54.50 2.32
C GLN A 527 161.26 53.69 3.28
N ARG A 528 161.01 54.14 4.54
CA ARG A 528 160.51 53.26 5.64
C ARG A 528 159.20 53.62 6.40
N GLN A 529 158.46 54.70 6.11
CA GLN A 529 157.64 55.37 7.16
C GLN A 529 156.09 55.57 6.98
N LEU A 530 155.37 54.89 6.07
CA LEU A 530 154.01 55.37 5.68
C LEU A 530 152.75 54.53 6.03
N GLU A 531 152.85 53.38 6.72
CA GLU A 531 151.68 52.50 6.98
C GLU A 531 150.98 52.70 8.34
N GLU A 532 151.47 53.55 9.24
CA GLU A 532 151.05 53.59 10.67
C GLU A 532 149.80 54.45 11.00
N ALA A 533 149.04 54.97 10.03
CA ALA A 533 148.28 56.22 10.22
C ALA A 533 146.74 56.21 10.16
N HIS A 534 146.03 55.08 10.00
CA HIS A 534 144.57 55.09 9.67
C HIS A 534 143.58 54.45 10.66
N ASP A 535 144.01 53.66 11.65
CA ASP A 535 143.08 52.92 12.55
C ASP A 535 142.53 53.74 13.75
N ALA A 536 142.82 55.04 13.83
CA ALA A 536 142.80 55.78 15.10
C ALA A 536 141.46 56.43 15.54
N ILE A 537 140.50 56.69 14.64
CA ILE A 537 139.35 57.58 14.94
C ILE A 537 137.98 56.89 14.75
N ILE A 538 137.76 55.86 15.57
CA ILE A 538 136.41 55.32 15.88
C ILE A 538 135.98 55.69 17.32
N GLN A 539 136.82 56.38 18.10
CA GLN A 539 136.63 56.60 19.56
C GLN A 539 136.25 58.04 19.99
N GLU A 540 135.68 58.88 19.13
CA GLU A 540 135.22 60.24 19.51
C GLU A 540 133.68 60.36 19.54
N LYS A 541 133.08 59.87 20.65
CA LYS A 541 131.81 60.33 21.27
C LYS A 541 130.49 60.01 20.53
N GLU A 542 129.43 59.48 21.15
CA GLU A 542 129.17 59.08 22.55
C GLU A 542 129.57 60.07 23.66
N ALA A 543 129.09 61.32 23.61
CA ALA A 543 129.05 62.21 24.80
C ALA A 543 128.14 63.47 24.72
N ALA A 544 127.22 63.57 23.76
CA ALA A 544 126.30 64.72 23.61
C ALA A 544 124.90 64.23 23.22
N LYS A 545 123.94 63.96 24.12
CA LYS A 545 123.73 64.40 25.52
C LYS A 545 123.32 65.88 25.64
N ILE A 546 122.06 66.09 26.08
CA ILE A 546 121.41 67.36 26.51
C ILE A 546 120.84 68.25 25.38
N ALA A 547 119.74 68.94 25.73
CA ALA A 547 118.81 69.77 24.92
C ALA A 547 117.89 68.96 23.98
N ILE A 548 116.55 68.93 24.10
CA ILE A 548 115.60 69.72 24.92
C ILE A 548 115.75 71.23 24.74
N GLU A 549 115.07 71.81 23.74
CA GLU A 549 114.30 73.08 23.81
C GLU A 549 113.63 73.34 22.43
N GLN A 550 112.30 73.49 22.36
CA GLN A 550 111.48 74.71 22.51
C GLN A 550 111.38 75.61 21.25
N THR A 551 110.24 75.49 20.56
CA THR A 551 109.52 76.57 19.82
C THR A 551 110.14 77.15 18.50
N PRO A 552 109.38 77.92 17.67
CA PRO A 552 109.72 78.26 16.27
C PRO A 552 110.42 79.66 16.18
N PRO A 553 110.65 80.41 15.05
CA PRO A 553 109.61 80.85 14.07
C PRO A 553 110.01 81.40 12.63
N VAL A 554 108.97 81.79 11.85
CA VAL A 554 108.87 82.75 10.69
C VAL A 554 109.68 82.58 9.37
N ILE A 555 109.12 83.18 8.29
CA ILE A 555 109.70 83.68 7.01
C ILE A 555 109.62 82.72 5.80
N LYS A 556 109.07 83.07 4.61
CA LYS A 556 108.09 84.11 4.18
C LYS A 556 107.61 83.79 2.74
N GLU A 557 106.36 84.14 2.40
CA GLU A 557 105.78 84.36 1.04
C GLU A 557 106.25 83.56 -0.20
N VAL A 558 105.29 82.89 -0.87
CA VAL A 558 104.81 83.19 -2.24
C VAL A 558 103.53 82.38 -2.50
N ALA A 559 102.60 82.89 -3.32
CA ALA A 559 101.33 82.23 -3.66
C ALA A 559 101.37 81.54 -5.04
N ILE A 560 100.51 80.54 -5.26
CA ILE A 560 99.94 79.93 -6.51
C ILE A 560 99.32 78.56 -6.12
N VAL A 561 98.64 77.85 -7.05
CA VAL A 561 98.06 76.48 -6.95
C VAL A 561 96.67 76.39 -6.29
N ASP A 562 95.62 75.82 -6.90
CA ASP A 562 95.31 75.62 -8.33
C ASP A 562 93.81 75.31 -8.57
N SER A 563 93.36 75.35 -9.82
CA SER A 563 91.98 75.10 -10.27
C SER A 563 91.53 73.62 -10.20
N THR A 564 92.35 72.71 -9.65
CA THR A 564 92.23 71.26 -9.90
C THR A 564 91.32 70.49 -8.93
N LYS A 565 90.85 71.10 -7.84
CA LYS A 565 90.03 70.42 -6.81
C LYS A 565 88.52 70.61 -6.99
N VAL A 566 88.09 71.48 -7.92
CA VAL A 566 86.67 71.68 -8.26
C VAL A 566 86.20 70.61 -9.24
N ASP A 567 86.89 70.45 -10.38
CA ASP A 567 86.51 69.50 -11.44
C ASP A 567 86.42 68.04 -10.94
N HIS A 568 87.26 67.67 -9.96
CA HIS A 568 87.25 66.33 -9.36
C HIS A 568 86.01 66.08 -8.47
N LEU A 569 85.32 67.13 -8.01
CA LEU A 569 84.03 67.05 -7.32
C LEU A 569 82.87 67.11 -8.31
N THR A 570 82.97 67.91 -9.38
CA THR A 570 81.94 68.01 -10.42
C THR A 570 81.71 66.68 -11.12
N ASN A 571 82.79 66.03 -11.61
CA ASN A 571 82.69 64.71 -12.25
C ASN A 571 82.13 63.64 -11.30
N ARG A 572 82.50 63.68 -10.01
CA ARG A 572 82.07 62.69 -9.02
C ARG A 572 80.57 62.80 -8.68
N ASN A 573 80.01 64.00 -8.71
CA ASN A 573 78.56 64.18 -8.59
C ASN A 573 77.82 63.67 -9.84
N GLN A 574 78.40 63.83 -11.03
CA GLN A 574 77.77 63.42 -12.28
C GLN A 574 77.74 61.88 -12.46
N GLU A 575 78.77 61.17 -12.00
CA GLU A 575 78.74 59.70 -11.85
C GLU A 575 77.59 59.24 -10.93
N LEU A 576 77.39 59.91 -9.80
CA LEU A 576 76.35 59.57 -8.82
C LEU A 576 74.93 59.89 -9.33
N GLU A 577 74.75 60.95 -10.12
CA GLU A 577 73.45 61.22 -10.75
C GLU A 577 73.03 60.13 -11.75
N ASP A 578 73.98 59.59 -12.52
CA ASP A 578 73.69 58.51 -13.48
C ASP A 578 73.51 57.14 -12.80
N GLU A 579 74.23 56.83 -11.71
CA GLU A 579 73.91 55.66 -10.88
C GLU A 579 72.50 55.76 -10.26
N VAL A 580 72.09 56.96 -9.80
CA VAL A 580 70.72 57.20 -9.31
C VAL A 580 69.68 57.09 -10.43
N ARG A 581 70.03 57.44 -11.68
CA ARG A 581 69.17 57.31 -12.86
C ARG A 581 68.93 55.84 -13.22
N GLU A 582 70.00 55.04 -13.27
CA GLU A 582 69.97 53.58 -13.48
C GLU A 582 69.21 52.86 -12.36
N MET A 583 69.42 53.27 -11.10
CA MET A 583 68.69 52.74 -9.93
C MET A 583 67.19 53.03 -9.98
N LYS A 584 66.77 54.26 -10.31
CA LYS A 584 65.34 54.61 -10.45
C LYS A 584 64.65 53.77 -11.53
N LYS A 585 65.29 53.63 -12.70
CA LYS A 585 64.76 52.78 -13.78
C LYS A 585 64.60 51.32 -13.35
N ARG A 586 65.55 50.78 -12.57
CA ARG A 586 65.43 49.43 -12.00
C ARG A 586 64.28 49.30 -11.00
N VAL A 587 64.00 50.34 -10.20
CA VAL A 587 62.85 50.37 -9.29
C VAL A 587 61.54 50.34 -10.08
N GLU A 588 61.38 51.18 -11.10
CA GLU A 588 60.21 51.16 -11.99
C GLU A 588 60.03 49.78 -12.67
N GLU A 589 61.11 49.19 -13.19
CA GLU A 589 61.09 47.84 -13.76
C GLU A 589 60.78 46.72 -12.74
N PHE A 590 60.99 46.95 -11.44
CA PHE A 590 60.60 46.01 -10.37
C PHE A 590 59.15 46.22 -9.93
N GLU A 591 58.67 47.46 -9.83
CA GLU A 591 57.27 47.78 -9.51
C GLU A 591 56.33 47.27 -10.60
N GLN A 592 56.72 47.39 -11.87
CA GLN A 592 55.94 46.86 -13.00
C GLN A 592 55.81 45.33 -12.94
N LYS A 593 56.93 44.61 -12.70
CA LYS A 593 56.94 43.15 -12.52
C LYS A 593 56.18 42.70 -11.27
N TYR A 594 56.24 43.48 -10.18
CA TYR A 594 55.46 43.22 -8.97
C TYR A 594 53.96 43.33 -9.26
N SER A 595 53.53 44.35 -10.03
CA SER A 595 52.14 44.49 -10.47
C SER A 595 51.68 43.34 -11.39
N GLU A 596 52.51 42.92 -12.35
CA GLU A 596 52.22 41.76 -13.21
C GLU A 596 52.06 40.46 -12.39
N VAL A 597 52.99 40.18 -11.47
CA VAL A 597 52.93 39.00 -10.59
C VAL A 597 51.73 39.08 -9.63
N GLN A 598 51.37 40.26 -9.13
CA GLN A 598 50.19 40.44 -8.28
C GLN A 598 48.88 40.21 -9.07
N ASN A 599 48.83 40.61 -10.34
CA ASN A 599 47.70 40.33 -11.24
C ASN A 599 47.61 38.85 -11.63
N GLU A 600 48.73 38.17 -11.94
CA GLU A 600 48.75 36.71 -12.14
C GLU A 600 48.30 35.97 -10.87
N SER A 601 48.76 36.40 -9.70
CA SER A 601 48.37 35.82 -8.41
C SER A 601 46.87 35.96 -8.17
N GLY A 602 46.29 37.13 -8.44
CA GLY A 602 44.84 37.36 -8.35
C GLY A 602 44.02 36.55 -9.37
N ALA A 603 44.54 36.35 -10.57
CA ALA A 603 43.90 35.50 -11.58
C ALA A 603 43.93 34.01 -11.15
N ARG A 604 45.07 33.51 -10.67
CA ARG A 604 45.20 32.14 -10.14
C ARG A 604 44.35 31.93 -8.88
N LEU A 605 44.18 32.95 -8.03
CA LEU A 605 43.31 32.84 -6.86
C LEU A 605 41.84 32.57 -7.27
N LYS A 606 41.34 33.29 -8.28
CA LYS A 606 40.00 33.06 -8.83
C LYS A 606 39.86 31.72 -9.55
N GLU A 607 40.90 31.28 -10.27
CA GLU A 607 40.91 29.95 -10.88
C GLU A 607 40.91 28.84 -9.80
N VAL A 608 41.60 29.06 -8.68
CA VAL A 608 41.54 28.19 -7.49
C VAL A 608 40.16 28.21 -6.85
N GLU A 609 39.52 29.36 -6.64
CA GLU A 609 38.14 29.47 -6.11
C GLU A 609 37.13 28.74 -7.02
N GLU A 610 37.21 28.94 -8.34
CA GLU A 610 36.40 28.18 -9.30
C GLU A 610 36.71 26.67 -9.26
N SER A 611 37.97 26.29 -9.07
CA SER A 611 38.34 24.88 -8.92
C SER A 611 37.80 24.27 -7.63
N GLN A 612 37.78 25.03 -6.52
CA GLN A 612 37.21 24.61 -5.24
C GLN A 612 35.68 24.46 -5.34
N LEU A 613 34.99 25.37 -6.02
CA LEU A 613 33.56 25.21 -6.32
C LEU A 613 33.28 23.95 -7.15
N LYS A 614 34.12 23.65 -8.15
CA LYS A 614 34.02 22.41 -8.95
C LYS A 614 34.38 21.16 -8.12
N VAL A 615 35.33 21.25 -7.20
CA VAL A 615 35.67 20.17 -6.26
C VAL A 615 34.55 19.92 -5.27
N LEU A 616 33.90 20.95 -4.73
CA LEU A 616 32.72 20.80 -3.86
C LEU A 616 31.54 20.16 -4.59
N GLN A 617 31.25 20.56 -5.83
CA GLN A 617 30.25 19.89 -6.67
C GLN A 617 30.63 18.44 -7.00
N LEU A 618 31.92 18.15 -7.20
CA LEU A 618 32.41 16.78 -7.37
C LEU A 618 32.34 15.97 -6.07
N GLN A 619 32.55 16.58 -4.90
CA GLN A 619 32.36 15.93 -3.60
C GLN A 619 30.88 15.63 -3.34
N GLU A 620 29.95 16.55 -3.63
CA GLU A 620 28.50 16.27 -3.55
C GLU A 620 28.10 15.12 -4.51
N ILE A 621 28.67 15.07 -5.71
CA ILE A 621 28.47 13.96 -6.65
C ILE A 621 29.12 12.66 -6.14
N ILE A 622 30.29 12.73 -5.50
CA ILE A 622 30.99 11.57 -4.91
C ILE A 622 30.21 11.04 -3.71
N GLU A 623 29.82 11.85 -2.73
CA GLU A 623 28.97 11.44 -1.60
C GLU A 623 27.66 10.81 -2.08
N ARG A 624 27.04 11.39 -3.12
CA ARG A 624 25.84 10.79 -3.73
C ARG A 624 26.15 9.49 -4.47
N LEU A 625 27.33 9.32 -5.05
CA LEU A 625 27.75 8.06 -5.67
C LEU A 625 28.18 7.00 -4.64
N GLU A 626 28.80 7.39 -3.53
CA GLU A 626 29.18 6.54 -2.39
C GLU A 626 27.94 6.07 -1.63
N LEU A 627 26.93 6.92 -1.45
CA LEU A 627 25.64 6.51 -0.90
C LEU A 627 24.91 5.52 -1.84
N ASN A 628 25.02 5.71 -3.16
CA ASN A 628 24.54 4.70 -4.12
C ASN A 628 25.42 3.44 -4.14
N PHE A 629 26.73 3.54 -3.92
CA PHE A 629 27.64 2.39 -3.84
C PHE A 629 27.39 1.58 -2.57
N SER A 630 27.08 2.23 -1.45
CA SER A 630 26.66 1.61 -0.19
C SER A 630 25.30 0.92 -0.31
N ASN A 631 24.36 1.52 -1.05
CA ASN A 631 23.10 0.86 -1.41
C ASN A 631 23.34 -0.38 -2.30
N LEU A 632 24.21 -0.28 -3.31
CA LEU A 632 24.57 -1.41 -4.19
C LEU A 632 25.43 -2.47 -3.49
N GLU A 633 26.27 -2.09 -2.52
CA GLU A 633 27.08 -3.00 -1.73
C GLU A 633 26.23 -3.71 -0.67
N SER A 634 25.24 -3.04 -0.08
CA SER A 634 24.25 -3.69 0.78
C SER A 634 23.30 -4.60 0.00
N GLU A 635 22.85 -4.24 -1.21
CA GLU A 635 22.21 -5.18 -2.13
C GLU A 635 23.13 -6.38 -2.45
N SER A 636 24.42 -6.13 -2.74
CA SER A 636 25.39 -7.19 -3.01
C SER A 636 25.71 -8.05 -1.80
N GLN A 637 25.68 -7.52 -0.58
CA GLN A 637 25.83 -8.26 0.66
C GLN A 637 24.58 -9.10 0.96
N VAL A 638 23.38 -8.55 0.74
CA VAL A 638 22.11 -9.30 0.87
C VAL A 638 22.08 -10.44 -0.16
N LEU A 639 22.48 -10.20 -1.41
CA LEU A 639 22.59 -11.26 -2.43
C LEU A 639 23.66 -12.31 -2.07
N ARG A 640 24.79 -11.92 -1.46
CA ARG A 640 25.82 -12.86 -0.98
C ARG A 640 25.38 -13.64 0.26
N GLN A 641 24.65 -13.03 1.19
CA GLN A 641 24.05 -13.73 2.34
C GLN A 641 22.94 -14.69 1.88
N GLN A 642 22.09 -14.28 0.94
CA GLN A 642 21.10 -15.17 0.32
C GLN A 642 21.77 -16.34 -0.40
N ALA A 643 22.86 -16.10 -1.16
CA ALA A 643 23.62 -17.17 -1.80
C ALA A 643 24.23 -18.15 -0.78
N LEU A 644 24.80 -17.65 0.32
CA LEU A 644 25.38 -18.49 1.39
C LEU A 644 24.30 -19.29 2.16
N VAL A 645 23.18 -18.66 2.53
CA VAL A 645 22.07 -19.36 3.18
C VAL A 645 21.42 -20.39 2.24
N THR A 646 21.35 -20.12 0.93
CA THR A 646 20.87 -21.09 -0.06
C THR A 646 21.83 -22.27 -0.26
N SER A 647 23.12 -22.11 0.08
CA SER A 647 24.12 -23.19 -0.01
C SER A 647 24.11 -24.20 1.14
N ALA A 648 23.31 -23.96 2.18
CA ALA A 648 23.20 -24.81 3.38
C ALA A 648 21.84 -25.53 3.47
N ASN A 649 21.35 -26.10 2.38
CA ASN A 649 20.08 -26.85 2.33
C ASN A 649 20.27 -28.19 1.60
N GLU A 650 20.52 -29.24 2.37
CA GLU A 650 21.08 -30.53 1.90
C GLU A 650 20.20 -31.26 0.86
N ASN A 651 18.88 -31.03 0.92
CA ASN A 651 17.87 -31.66 0.05
C ASN A 651 18.10 -31.42 -1.46
N LEU A 652 18.77 -30.34 -1.86
CA LEU A 652 18.98 -30.04 -3.29
C LEU A 652 19.95 -31.04 -3.97
N SER A 653 20.81 -31.71 -3.20
CA SER A 653 21.73 -32.73 -3.73
C SER A 653 20.99 -34.00 -4.15
N GLU A 654 19.98 -34.42 -3.38
CA GLU A 654 19.18 -35.61 -3.68
C GLU A 654 18.28 -35.41 -4.91
N GLU A 655 17.59 -34.26 -5.01
CA GLU A 655 16.78 -33.96 -6.20
C GLU A 655 17.63 -33.96 -7.49
N ILE A 656 18.85 -33.43 -7.44
CA ILE A 656 19.75 -33.42 -8.60
C ILE A 656 20.13 -34.84 -9.05
N ASP A 657 20.37 -35.79 -8.14
CA ASP A 657 20.67 -37.18 -8.51
C ASP A 657 19.41 -37.97 -8.94
N ILE A 658 18.24 -37.64 -8.38
CA ILE A 658 16.93 -38.12 -8.87
C ILE A 658 16.70 -37.62 -10.31
N PHE A 659 17.01 -36.37 -10.63
CA PHE A 659 16.89 -35.86 -12.00
C PHE A 659 17.94 -36.47 -12.96
N LYS A 660 19.20 -36.68 -12.53
CA LYS A 660 20.21 -37.39 -13.36
C LYS A 660 19.77 -38.83 -13.69
N THR A 661 19.24 -39.56 -12.71
CA THR A 661 18.74 -40.93 -12.94
C THR A 661 17.48 -40.93 -13.82
N LYS A 662 16.59 -39.94 -13.68
CA LYS A 662 15.45 -39.73 -14.59
C LYS A 662 15.90 -39.48 -16.04
N ILE A 663 16.91 -38.61 -16.24
CA ILE A 663 17.46 -38.29 -17.57
C ILE A 663 18.09 -39.53 -18.19
N ARG A 664 18.96 -40.26 -17.47
CA ARG A 664 19.57 -41.51 -17.98
C ARG A 664 18.52 -42.56 -18.37
N SER A 665 17.40 -42.64 -17.65
CA SER A 665 16.25 -43.50 -18.00
C SER A 665 15.61 -43.09 -19.33
N LEU A 666 15.36 -41.79 -19.53
CA LEU A 666 14.77 -41.24 -20.75
C LEU A 666 15.73 -41.29 -21.96
N GLU A 667 17.04 -41.25 -21.72
CA GLU A 667 18.07 -41.44 -22.75
C GLU A 667 18.09 -42.89 -23.25
N LEU A 668 18.06 -43.87 -22.34
CA LEU A 668 17.94 -45.30 -22.68
C LEU A 668 16.62 -45.62 -23.40
N GLU A 669 15.51 -44.98 -23.01
CA GLU A 669 14.22 -45.11 -23.71
C GLU A 669 14.29 -44.52 -25.14
N ASN A 670 14.94 -43.36 -25.31
CA ASN A 670 15.18 -42.79 -26.64
C ASN A 670 16.11 -43.66 -27.52
N GLU A 671 17.11 -44.30 -26.94
CA GLU A 671 18.02 -45.20 -27.66
C GLU A 671 17.33 -46.50 -28.10
N SER A 672 16.45 -47.05 -27.25
CA SER A 672 15.53 -48.15 -27.56
C SER A 672 14.55 -47.80 -28.69
N LEU A 673 14.01 -46.57 -28.68
CA LEU A 673 13.14 -46.06 -29.76
C LEU A 673 13.91 -45.80 -31.06
N ARG A 674 15.21 -45.47 -31.00
CA ARG A 674 16.07 -45.31 -32.19
C ARG A 674 16.41 -46.67 -32.82
N THR A 675 16.80 -47.67 -32.05
CA THR A 675 17.04 -49.04 -32.57
C THR A 675 15.78 -49.63 -33.20
N ARG A 676 14.61 -49.43 -32.57
CA ARG A 676 13.32 -49.89 -33.11
C ARG A 676 12.89 -49.20 -34.42
N ARG A 677 13.55 -48.11 -34.82
CA ARG A 677 13.26 -47.37 -36.07
C ARG A 677 14.11 -47.82 -37.28
N VAL A 678 15.18 -48.61 -37.07
CA VAL A 678 16.09 -49.04 -38.15
C VAL A 678 15.63 -50.35 -38.82
N ALA A 679 14.68 -51.07 -38.23
CA ALA A 679 14.20 -52.37 -38.73
C ALA A 679 13.06 -52.28 -39.77
N ALA A 680 12.77 -51.11 -40.35
CA ALA A 680 11.55 -50.85 -41.13
C ALA A 680 11.75 -49.97 -42.37
N GLU A 681 12.88 -50.10 -43.08
CA GLU A 681 13.06 -49.47 -44.40
C GLU A 681 13.99 -50.34 -45.30
N GLN A 682 13.39 -51.19 -46.13
CA GLN A 682 14.06 -51.85 -47.27
C GLN A 682 13.10 -52.04 -48.45
N ILE A 683 13.67 -51.91 -49.65
CA ILE A 683 13.04 -52.09 -50.98
C ILE A 683 12.04 -50.99 -51.35
N GLY A 684 12.12 -50.54 -52.61
CA GLY A 684 11.43 -49.37 -53.15
C GLY A 684 10.35 -49.69 -54.19
N PRO A 685 10.25 -48.95 -55.31
CA PRO A 685 8.95 -48.33 -55.62
C PRO A 685 8.39 -48.66 -57.00
N GLU A 686 7.07 -48.85 -57.12
CA GLU A 686 6.37 -48.61 -58.39
C GLU A 686 4.87 -48.25 -58.29
N GLN A 687 4.51 -47.22 -59.07
CA GLN A 687 3.26 -46.95 -59.81
C GLN A 687 1.82 -47.14 -59.27
N LEU A 688 0.97 -46.21 -59.77
CA LEU A 688 -0.48 -46.30 -60.06
C LEU A 688 -1.53 -46.04 -58.95
N THR A 689 -2.76 -45.88 -59.42
CA THR A 689 -3.94 -45.25 -58.78
C THR A 689 -5.18 -46.17 -58.97
N PRO A 690 -6.40 -45.77 -58.57
CA PRO A 690 -6.91 -45.34 -57.26
C PRO A 690 -8.06 -46.28 -56.79
N GLN A 691 -8.95 -45.81 -55.90
CA GLN A 691 -10.26 -46.43 -55.54
C GLN A 691 -10.20 -47.75 -54.72
N LEU A 692 -11.28 -48.26 -54.09
CA LEU A 692 -12.47 -47.67 -53.42
C LEU A 692 -13.28 -48.84 -52.78
N LYS A 693 -13.70 -48.73 -51.49
CA LYS A 693 -14.68 -49.64 -50.80
C LYS A 693 -14.19 -51.11 -50.62
N ARG A 694 -14.77 -52.01 -49.81
CA ARG A 694 -15.65 -51.97 -48.59
C ARG A 694 -15.98 -53.44 -48.19
N PHE A 695 -16.21 -53.74 -46.91
CA PHE A 695 -16.66 -55.07 -46.38
C PHE A 695 -15.61 -56.21 -46.51
N ASP A 696 -15.66 -57.33 -45.75
CA ASP A 696 -16.53 -57.66 -44.60
C ASP A 696 -15.90 -58.64 -43.58
N ASN A 697 -16.56 -58.78 -42.43
CA ASN A 697 -16.71 -59.93 -41.51
C ASN A 697 -15.57 -60.94 -41.22
N GLY A 698 -15.38 -61.16 -39.91
CA GLY A 698 -15.24 -62.51 -39.32
C GLY A 698 -13.81 -63.06 -39.11
N GLN A 699 -13.59 -64.06 -38.24
CA GLN A 699 -14.37 -64.53 -37.07
C GLN A 699 -13.53 -65.58 -36.29
N GLN A 700 -13.40 -65.46 -34.95
CA GLN A 700 -13.02 -66.57 -34.03
C GLN A 700 -11.61 -67.23 -34.29
N THR A 701 -11.01 -68.10 -33.45
CA THR A 701 -11.33 -68.69 -32.12
C THR A 701 -10.02 -69.05 -31.39
N GLY A 702 -10.11 -69.37 -30.08
CA GLY A 702 -9.08 -70.12 -29.31
C GLY A 702 -8.16 -69.23 -28.44
N GLU A 703 -7.91 -69.48 -27.15
CA GLU A 703 -7.59 -70.72 -26.38
C GLU A 703 -6.10 -71.11 -26.43
N GLU A 704 -5.41 -71.46 -25.33
CA GLU A 704 -5.69 -71.25 -23.89
C GLU A 704 -4.39 -71.44 -23.06
N SER A 705 -4.49 -71.68 -21.73
CA SER A 705 -3.40 -72.04 -20.78
C SER A 705 -2.34 -70.95 -20.51
N GLN A 706 -2.19 -70.32 -19.34
CA GLN A 706 -2.27 -70.72 -17.92
C GLN A 706 -1.16 -71.65 -17.40
N THR A 707 -0.27 -71.09 -16.56
CA THR A 707 0.08 -71.56 -15.20
C THR A 707 0.90 -70.42 -14.54
N ILE A 708 0.53 -69.77 -13.43
CA ILE A 708 -0.03 -70.16 -12.12
C ILE A 708 1.01 -70.72 -11.14
N LYS A 709 1.56 -69.84 -10.30
CA LYS A 709 1.48 -69.91 -8.82
C LYS A 709 1.86 -68.53 -8.20
N VAL A 710 1.10 -67.87 -7.30
CA VAL A 710 0.55 -68.24 -5.96
C VAL A 710 1.61 -68.03 -4.86
N GLN A 711 1.36 -67.50 -3.65
CA GLN A 711 0.25 -66.73 -3.01
C GLN A 711 0.85 -66.03 -1.75
N GLN A 712 0.16 -65.23 -0.91
CA GLN A 712 -1.25 -64.83 -0.77
C GLN A 712 -1.27 -63.26 -0.65
N GLN A 713 -2.17 -62.48 -0.04
CA GLN A 713 -3.43 -62.62 0.73
C GLN A 713 -4.26 -61.35 0.35
N THR A 714 -5.55 -61.34 -0.01
CA THR A 714 -6.82 -61.79 0.63
C THR A 714 -7.07 -61.15 2.01
N THR A 715 -8.27 -60.70 2.42
CA THR A 715 -9.70 -60.92 2.02
C THR A 715 -10.53 -59.74 2.64
N ARG A 716 -11.78 -59.34 2.30
CA ARG A 716 -12.86 -59.61 1.29
C ARG A 716 -13.83 -58.37 1.37
N SER A 717 -14.50 -57.87 0.31
CA SER A 717 -15.85 -58.21 -0.25
C SER A 717 -17.06 -57.96 0.70
N GLU A 718 -18.33 -57.76 0.30
CA GLU A 718 -19.08 -58.15 -0.93
C GLU A 718 -19.95 -56.99 -1.51
N ILE A 719 -20.03 -56.78 -2.84
CA ILE A 719 -21.05 -57.27 -3.85
C ILE A 719 -22.48 -56.78 -3.50
N TYR A 720 -23.18 -55.99 -4.33
CA TYR A 720 -24.06 -56.33 -5.49
C TYR A 720 -24.49 -55.00 -6.19
N VAL A 721 -24.89 -54.85 -7.48
CA VAL A 721 -24.92 -55.71 -8.70
C VAL A 721 -24.97 -54.82 -9.98
N HIS A 722 -25.57 -55.27 -11.10
CA HIS A 722 -25.76 -54.60 -12.40
C HIS A 722 -26.83 -53.49 -12.41
N GLU A 723 -26.70 -52.48 -13.30
CA GLU A 723 -27.55 -52.37 -14.50
C GLU A 723 -27.05 -51.36 -15.58
N SER A 724 -27.84 -51.17 -16.65
CA SER A 724 -27.45 -50.73 -18.00
C SER A 724 -27.05 -49.25 -18.21
N GLY A 725 -26.06 -49.06 -19.09
CA GLY A 725 -26.09 -48.10 -20.23
C GLY A 725 -26.42 -46.61 -20.00
N ALA A 726 -25.40 -45.75 -20.08
CA ALA A 726 -25.55 -44.28 -20.19
C ALA A 726 -24.49 -43.68 -21.16
N PRO A 727 -24.77 -42.52 -21.82
CA PRO A 727 -23.97 -42.07 -22.98
C PRO A 727 -22.67 -41.33 -22.63
N VAL A 728 -21.72 -41.40 -23.57
CA VAL A 728 -20.32 -40.88 -23.53
C VAL A 728 -20.21 -39.35 -23.28
N SER A 729 -21.31 -38.59 -23.31
CA SER A 729 -21.29 -37.16 -22.99
C SER A 729 -21.09 -36.87 -21.49
N LEU A 730 -21.49 -37.78 -20.60
CA LEU A 730 -21.51 -37.54 -19.14
C LEU A 730 -20.12 -37.54 -18.49
N THR A 731 -19.18 -38.35 -19.00
CA THR A 731 -17.80 -38.41 -18.46
C THR A 731 -17.04 -37.11 -18.70
N LYS A 732 -17.19 -36.51 -19.90
CA LYS A 732 -16.62 -35.19 -20.20
C LYS A 732 -17.21 -34.11 -19.29
N GLN A 733 -18.52 -34.15 -19.02
CA GLN A 733 -19.19 -33.17 -18.16
C GLN A 733 -18.82 -33.31 -16.68
N ARG A 734 -18.64 -34.54 -16.17
CA ARG A 734 -18.03 -34.80 -14.85
C ARG A 734 -16.63 -34.20 -14.78
N SER A 735 -15.72 -34.58 -15.67
CA SER A 735 -14.32 -34.10 -15.65
C SER A 735 -14.16 -32.57 -15.68
N LEU A 736 -15.11 -31.85 -16.29
CA LEU A 736 -15.15 -30.38 -16.25
C LEU A 736 -15.64 -29.83 -14.90
N THR A 737 -16.61 -30.48 -14.27
CA THR A 737 -17.11 -30.14 -12.92
C THR A 737 -16.06 -30.45 -11.87
N ASP A 738 -15.40 -31.60 -11.99
CA ASP A 738 -14.35 -32.06 -11.08
C ASP A 738 -13.16 -31.08 -11.11
N ARG A 739 -12.73 -30.66 -12.31
CA ARG A 739 -11.66 -29.65 -12.49
C ARG A 739 -12.06 -28.25 -12.02
N GLN A 740 -13.34 -27.88 -12.11
CA GLN A 740 -13.84 -26.63 -11.50
C GLN A 740 -13.78 -26.70 -9.97
N GLN A 741 -14.19 -27.83 -9.38
CA GLN A 741 -14.11 -28.05 -7.94
C GLN A 741 -12.66 -28.05 -7.45
N GLU A 742 -11.73 -28.69 -8.16
CA GLU A 742 -10.30 -28.68 -7.83
C GLU A 742 -9.69 -27.26 -7.86
N ASN A 743 -10.12 -26.42 -8.81
CA ASN A 743 -9.70 -25.01 -8.86
C ASN A 743 -10.37 -24.17 -7.75
N HIS A 744 -11.61 -24.47 -7.36
CA HIS A 744 -12.21 -23.90 -6.15
C HIS A 744 -11.44 -24.31 -4.89
N ASP A 745 -11.03 -25.57 -4.77
CA ASP A 745 -10.29 -26.11 -3.62
C ASP A 745 -8.94 -25.42 -3.46
N VAL A 746 -8.19 -25.24 -4.55
CA VAL A 746 -6.90 -24.52 -4.55
C VAL A 746 -7.08 -23.03 -4.24
N LEU A 747 -8.15 -22.37 -4.69
CA LEU A 747 -8.42 -20.97 -4.32
C LEU A 747 -8.75 -20.84 -2.82
N ILE A 748 -9.53 -21.77 -2.25
CA ILE A 748 -9.83 -21.81 -0.81
C ILE A 748 -8.55 -22.11 0.00
N LYS A 749 -7.68 -23.00 -0.46
CA LYS A 749 -6.37 -23.26 0.16
C LYS A 749 -5.50 -21.99 0.18
N CYS A 750 -5.41 -21.29 -0.96
CA CYS A 750 -4.71 -20.01 -1.08
C CYS A 750 -5.25 -18.94 -0.13
N LEU A 751 -6.57 -18.91 0.11
CA LEU A 751 -7.22 -17.96 1.03
C LEU A 751 -6.88 -18.20 2.51
N MET A 752 -6.51 -19.43 2.91
CA MET A 752 -6.07 -19.72 4.27
C MET A 752 -4.55 -19.60 4.45
N GLU A 753 -3.77 -19.99 3.44
CA GLU A 753 -2.31 -20.11 3.54
C GLU A 753 -1.56 -18.80 3.21
N ASP A 754 -2.06 -17.96 2.29
CA ASP A 754 -1.36 -16.72 1.92
C ASP A 754 -1.84 -15.48 2.71
N LYS A 755 -1.24 -15.29 3.89
CA LYS A 755 -1.44 -14.10 4.74
C LYS A 755 -0.60 -12.87 4.31
N ARG A 756 0.00 -12.84 3.11
CA ARG A 756 0.85 -11.71 2.67
C ARG A 756 0.04 -10.48 2.23
N PHE A 757 0.72 -9.33 2.32
CA PHE A 757 0.27 -8.05 1.78
C PHE A 757 1.20 -7.60 0.65
N ASP A 758 0.65 -6.96 -0.38
CA ASP A 758 1.39 -6.28 -1.45
C ASP A 758 0.85 -4.84 -1.58
N LYS A 759 1.76 -3.85 -1.66
CA LYS A 759 1.43 -2.40 -1.67
C LYS A 759 0.34 -2.01 -0.65
N SER A 760 0.46 -2.53 0.57
CA SER A 760 -0.49 -2.37 1.69
C SER A 760 -1.90 -2.95 1.45
N ARG A 761 -2.03 -4.01 0.63
CA ARG A 761 -3.30 -4.66 0.27
C ARG A 761 -3.21 -6.18 0.48
N PRO A 762 -4.22 -6.85 1.07
CA PRO A 762 -4.23 -8.31 1.21
C PRO A 762 -4.16 -9.01 -0.15
N VAL A 763 -3.14 -9.86 -0.36
CA VAL A 763 -2.92 -10.56 -1.64
C VAL A 763 -4.08 -11.52 -1.93
N ALA A 764 -4.51 -12.30 -0.93
CA ALA A 764 -5.63 -13.22 -1.02
C ALA A 764 -6.95 -12.54 -1.45
N ALA A 765 -7.27 -11.34 -0.93
CA ALA A 765 -8.48 -10.61 -1.29
C ALA A 765 -8.49 -10.21 -2.77
N CYS A 766 -7.36 -9.70 -3.28
CA CYS A 766 -7.20 -9.32 -4.68
C CYS A 766 -7.28 -10.53 -5.62
N ILE A 767 -6.70 -11.68 -5.23
CA ILE A 767 -6.70 -12.93 -6.00
C ILE A 767 -8.10 -13.55 -6.04
N VAL A 768 -8.78 -13.66 -4.90
CA VAL A 768 -10.17 -14.15 -4.83
C VAL A 768 -11.07 -13.26 -5.69
N TYR A 769 -10.93 -11.93 -5.61
CA TYR A 769 -11.69 -11.02 -6.47
C TYR A 769 -11.39 -11.24 -7.97
N LYS A 770 -10.11 -11.31 -8.38
CA LYS A 770 -9.71 -11.59 -9.77
C LYS A 770 -10.30 -12.91 -10.27
N ALA A 771 -10.26 -13.97 -9.47
CA ALA A 771 -10.79 -15.29 -9.82
C ALA A 771 -12.33 -15.27 -9.98
N LEU A 772 -13.06 -14.69 -9.03
CA LEU A 772 -14.52 -14.56 -9.10
C LEU A 772 -14.98 -13.72 -10.31
N LEU A 773 -14.20 -12.71 -10.70
CA LEU A 773 -14.46 -11.90 -11.90
C LEU A 773 -14.17 -12.70 -13.19
N GLN A 774 -13.03 -13.38 -13.27
CA GLN A 774 -12.66 -14.23 -14.42
C GLN A 774 -13.65 -15.38 -14.64
N TRP A 775 -14.13 -16.00 -13.56
CA TRP A 775 -15.14 -17.06 -13.59
C TRP A 775 -16.59 -16.52 -13.74
N ARG A 776 -16.76 -15.19 -13.85
CA ARG A 776 -18.06 -14.49 -13.91
C ARG A 776 -19.03 -14.88 -12.80
N SER A 777 -18.53 -15.23 -11.61
CA SER A 777 -19.35 -15.72 -10.49
C SER A 777 -20.41 -14.71 -10.05
N PHE A 778 -20.18 -13.41 -10.26
CA PHE A 778 -21.14 -12.35 -9.98
C PHE A 778 -22.35 -12.30 -10.94
N GLU A 779 -22.21 -12.83 -12.16
CA GLU A 779 -23.27 -12.91 -13.19
C GLU A 779 -24.07 -14.24 -13.11
N ALA A 780 -23.64 -15.19 -12.26
CA ALA A 780 -24.18 -16.54 -12.22
C ALA A 780 -25.48 -16.65 -11.40
N ASP A 781 -26.52 -17.28 -11.97
CA ASP A 781 -27.79 -17.53 -11.28
C ASP A 781 -27.68 -18.57 -10.15
N LYS A 782 -26.64 -19.43 -10.18
CA LYS A 782 -26.27 -20.36 -9.10
C LYS A 782 -24.75 -20.52 -9.08
N THR A 783 -24.14 -20.50 -7.89
CA THR A 783 -22.74 -20.90 -7.66
C THR A 783 -22.55 -21.24 -6.18
N ASN A 784 -21.62 -22.15 -5.86
CA ASN A 784 -21.28 -22.56 -4.50
C ASN A 784 -20.01 -21.89 -3.95
N ILE A 785 -19.22 -21.22 -4.80
CA ILE A 785 -17.91 -20.67 -4.40
C ILE A 785 -18.05 -19.57 -3.33
N PHE A 786 -19.12 -18.78 -3.38
CA PHE A 786 -19.42 -17.75 -2.39
C PHE A 786 -19.64 -18.35 -0.99
N ASP A 787 -20.46 -19.39 -0.88
CA ASP A 787 -20.74 -20.07 0.40
C ASP A 787 -19.48 -20.73 0.95
N ARG A 788 -18.65 -21.32 0.08
CA ARG A 788 -17.35 -21.89 0.46
C ARG A 788 -16.40 -20.82 1.01
N ILE A 789 -16.24 -19.69 0.32
CA ILE A 789 -15.41 -18.57 0.79
C ILE A 789 -15.92 -18.04 2.14
N ILE A 790 -17.22 -17.80 2.29
CA ILE A 790 -17.82 -17.32 3.55
C ILE A 790 -17.62 -18.33 4.69
N ASN A 791 -17.83 -19.63 4.44
CA ASN A 791 -17.68 -20.64 5.47
C ASN A 791 -16.21 -20.84 5.89
N THR A 792 -15.26 -20.75 4.95
CA THR A 792 -13.82 -20.72 5.28
C THR A 792 -13.50 -19.51 6.16
N ILE A 793 -13.83 -18.29 5.72
CA ILE A 793 -13.62 -17.04 6.47
C ILE A 793 -14.24 -17.16 7.88
N ARG A 794 -15.49 -17.61 7.98
CA ARG A 794 -16.19 -17.79 9.25
C ARG A 794 -15.47 -18.78 10.17
N SER A 795 -15.03 -19.94 9.65
CA SER A 795 -14.32 -20.95 10.44
C SER A 795 -12.98 -20.44 10.98
N SER A 796 -12.24 -19.64 10.21
CA SER A 796 -11.01 -19.01 10.68
C SER A 796 -11.29 -18.00 11.80
N ILE A 797 -12.31 -17.16 11.65
CA ILE A 797 -12.71 -16.17 12.68
C ILE A 797 -13.20 -16.86 13.97
N GLU A 798 -13.97 -17.95 13.86
CA GLU A 798 -14.57 -18.64 15.01
C GLU A 798 -13.59 -19.53 15.79
N SER A 799 -12.35 -19.66 15.31
CA SER A 799 -11.30 -20.48 15.93
C SER A 799 -10.17 -19.68 16.61
N GLN A 800 -10.21 -18.34 16.60
CA GLN A 800 -9.08 -17.50 17.02
C GLN A 800 -9.48 -16.30 17.89
N ASP A 801 -8.87 -16.21 19.08
CA ASP A 801 -8.91 -15.05 19.98
C ASP A 801 -7.82 -13.98 19.67
N ASP A 802 -6.87 -14.28 18.76
CA ASP A 802 -5.75 -13.38 18.45
C ASP A 802 -6.20 -12.17 17.61
N ILE A 803 -6.03 -10.97 18.18
CA ILE A 803 -6.29 -9.68 17.55
C ILE A 803 -5.49 -9.53 16.24
N LYS A 804 -4.31 -10.13 16.11
CA LYS A 804 -3.48 -10.05 14.90
C LYS A 804 -4.10 -10.77 13.71
N ASP A 805 -4.58 -11.99 13.91
CA ASP A 805 -5.26 -12.73 12.84
C ASP A 805 -6.66 -12.18 12.55
N LEU A 806 -7.38 -11.67 13.57
CA LEU A 806 -8.61 -10.90 13.36
C LEU A 806 -8.33 -9.63 12.53
N ALA A 807 -7.22 -8.91 12.76
CA ALA A 807 -6.86 -7.73 11.97
C ALA A 807 -6.53 -8.08 10.50
N TYR A 808 -5.83 -9.20 10.24
CA TYR A 808 -5.65 -9.72 8.88
C TYR A 808 -7.00 -10.01 8.20
N TRP A 809 -7.91 -10.71 8.88
CA TRP A 809 -9.23 -11.03 8.33
C TRP A 809 -10.09 -9.78 8.13
N LEU A 810 -10.00 -8.77 9.00
CA LEU A 810 -10.70 -7.49 8.85
C LEU A 810 -10.22 -6.74 7.61
N SER A 811 -8.90 -6.69 7.39
CA SER A 811 -8.29 -6.09 6.20
C SER A 811 -8.69 -6.83 4.91
N THR A 812 -8.63 -8.17 4.93
CA THR A 812 -8.99 -9.06 3.81
C THR A 812 -10.47 -8.95 3.43
N THR A 813 -11.37 -9.06 4.41
CA THR A 813 -12.82 -9.00 4.17
C THR A 813 -13.29 -7.61 3.76
N SER A 814 -12.78 -6.54 4.38
CA SER A 814 -13.15 -5.17 3.99
C SER A 814 -12.63 -4.80 2.60
N THR A 815 -11.43 -5.23 2.22
CA THR A 815 -10.87 -5.05 0.86
C THR A 815 -11.71 -5.79 -0.19
N LEU A 816 -12.07 -7.06 0.07
CA LEU A 816 -12.90 -7.86 -0.84
C LEU A 816 -14.31 -7.26 -0.99
N LEU A 817 -14.90 -6.79 0.12
CA LEU A 817 -16.20 -6.12 0.14
C LEU A 817 -16.18 -4.77 -0.61
N PHE A 818 -15.09 -4.00 -0.52
CA PHE A 818 -14.91 -2.78 -1.31
C PHE A 818 -14.80 -3.07 -2.81
N LEU A 819 -13.95 -4.01 -3.22
CA LEU A 819 -13.80 -4.40 -4.63
C LEU A 819 -15.12 -4.92 -5.23
N LEU A 820 -15.94 -5.59 -4.42
CA LEU A 820 -17.28 -6.00 -4.80
C LEU A 820 -18.26 -4.81 -4.88
N GLN A 821 -18.20 -3.84 -3.96
CA GLN A 821 -19.04 -2.64 -3.97
C GLN A 821 -18.72 -1.66 -5.11
N SER A 822 -17.47 -1.53 -5.53
CA SER A 822 -17.12 -0.72 -6.72
C SER A 822 -17.65 -1.35 -8.02
N THR A 823 -17.81 -2.67 -8.04
CA THR A 823 -18.18 -3.48 -9.20
C THR A 823 -19.69 -3.61 -9.42
N ILE A 824 -20.50 -3.73 -8.36
CA ILE A 824 -21.96 -3.93 -8.48
C ILE A 824 -22.72 -2.60 -8.65
N LYS A 825 -23.78 -2.57 -9.48
CA LYS A 825 -24.69 -1.42 -9.55
C LYS A 825 -25.49 -1.25 -8.24
N ALA A 826 -25.43 -0.06 -7.65
CA ALA A 826 -26.20 0.28 -6.45
C ALA A 826 -27.66 0.61 -6.81
N SER A 827 -28.54 -0.39 -6.77
CA SER A 827 -29.99 -0.21 -6.93
C SER A 827 -30.66 0.10 -5.59
N ASN A 828 -30.44 1.31 -5.05
CA ASN A 828 -31.37 1.96 -4.10
C ASN A 828 -30.94 3.40 -3.79
N THR A 829 -31.76 4.36 -4.19
CA THR A 829 -31.86 5.70 -3.59
C THR A 829 -33.35 6.03 -3.50
N GLN A 830 -33.90 6.16 -2.30
CA GLN A 830 -35.31 6.47 -2.07
C GLN A 830 -35.47 7.65 -1.10
N ASN A 831 -36.60 8.34 -1.24
CA ASN A 831 -37.21 9.23 -0.26
C ASN A 831 -36.49 10.56 0.04
N THR A 832 -36.44 11.45 -0.96
CA THR A 832 -36.86 12.83 -0.75
C THR A 832 -38.16 13.09 -1.51
N ALA A 833 -39.15 13.72 -0.86
CA ALA A 833 -40.49 13.86 -1.40
C ALA A 833 -40.59 15.00 -2.44
N PRO A 834 -41.31 14.82 -3.55
CA PRO A 834 -41.57 15.91 -4.50
C PRO A 834 -42.61 16.87 -3.92
N LEU A 835 -42.17 18.04 -3.49
CA LEU A 835 -43.08 19.12 -3.08
C LEU A 835 -43.94 19.55 -4.29
N ARG A 836 -45.23 19.81 -4.06
CA ARG A 836 -46.11 20.38 -5.08
C ARG A 836 -45.54 21.73 -5.56
N ASN A 837 -45.48 21.92 -6.87
CA ASN A 837 -45.77 23.23 -7.44
C ASN A 837 -46.49 23.13 -8.79
N ARG A 838 -47.20 24.18 -9.18
CA ARG A 838 -48.28 24.15 -10.18
C ARG A 838 -48.15 25.32 -11.17
N ASN A 839 -48.71 25.17 -12.38
CA ASN A 839 -48.76 26.18 -13.46
C ASN A 839 -47.39 26.36 -14.19
N SER A 840 -47.30 26.68 -15.49
CA SER A 840 -48.30 26.93 -16.56
C SER A 840 -47.76 26.42 -17.94
N PRO A 841 -48.25 26.88 -19.12
CA PRO A 841 -49.19 26.10 -19.93
C PRO A 841 -48.59 25.47 -21.19
N THR A 842 -49.40 24.64 -21.86
CA THR A 842 -49.11 23.95 -23.12
C THR A 842 -48.84 24.89 -24.31
N THR A 843 -47.83 24.58 -25.12
CA THR A 843 -47.71 25.05 -26.51
C THR A 843 -47.50 23.86 -27.46
N LEU A 844 -47.97 23.99 -28.71
CA LEU A 844 -48.42 22.85 -29.52
C LEU A 844 -47.34 22.12 -30.36
N PHE A 845 -46.07 22.51 -30.29
CA PHE A 845 -45.03 22.10 -31.26
C PHE A 845 -43.96 21.11 -30.74
N GLY A 846 -44.10 20.55 -29.54
CA GLY A 846 -43.12 19.59 -28.98
C GLY A 846 -43.25 18.12 -29.43
N ARG A 847 -44.26 17.76 -30.24
CA ARG A 847 -44.75 16.38 -30.38
C ARG A 847 -43.99 15.42 -31.32
N MET A 848 -42.86 15.81 -31.92
CA MET A 848 -42.17 15.00 -32.94
C MET A 848 -40.73 14.56 -32.63
N ALA A 849 -40.23 14.73 -31.39
CA ALA A 849 -38.81 14.50 -31.07
C ALA A 849 -38.53 13.76 -29.74
N GLN A 850 -39.32 12.73 -29.38
CA GLN A 850 -38.96 11.84 -28.26
C GLN A 850 -39.63 10.45 -28.33
N GLY A 851 -39.15 9.60 -29.24
CA GLY A 851 -39.49 8.17 -29.27
C GLY A 851 -38.60 7.34 -28.33
N PHE A 852 -39.16 6.23 -27.81
CA PHE A 852 -38.47 5.16 -27.08
C PHE A 852 -37.82 5.51 -25.72
N ARG A 853 -38.64 5.51 -24.67
CA ARG A 853 -38.31 4.80 -23.42
C ARG A 853 -39.19 3.55 -23.34
N VAL A 854 -38.59 2.38 -23.10
CA VAL A 854 -39.30 1.10 -22.93
C VAL A 854 -39.04 0.59 -21.52
N SER A 855 -40.11 0.13 -20.86
CA SER A 855 -40.07 -0.40 -19.49
C SER A 855 -39.38 -1.76 -19.42
N SER A 856 -38.53 -1.96 -18.42
CA SER A 856 -37.77 -3.21 -18.23
C SER A 856 -38.55 -4.24 -17.41
N MET A 857 -39.46 -4.98 -18.05
CA MET A 857 -39.80 -6.32 -17.56
C MET A 857 -38.74 -7.31 -18.08
N GLY A 858 -38.11 -8.06 -17.17
CA GLY A 858 -37.00 -8.95 -17.50
C GLY A 858 -37.42 -10.40 -17.72
N MET A 859 -36.46 -11.22 -18.14
CA MET A 859 -36.44 -12.68 -17.91
C MET A 859 -35.01 -13.19 -18.05
N GLY A 860 -34.57 -14.03 -17.11
CA GLY A 860 -33.26 -14.67 -17.14
C GLY A 860 -33.35 -16.08 -17.69
N ILE A 861 -32.45 -16.44 -18.62
CA ILE A 861 -32.17 -17.83 -18.97
C ILE A 861 -30.66 -18.05 -18.84
N SER A 862 -30.27 -18.89 -17.90
CA SER A 862 -28.89 -19.32 -17.72
C SER A 862 -28.55 -20.41 -18.72
N SER A 863 -27.44 -20.23 -19.44
CA SER A 863 -26.71 -21.32 -20.10
C SER A 863 -25.23 -20.93 -20.14
N GLY A 864 -24.36 -21.88 -19.82
CA GLY A 864 -23.01 -21.57 -19.36
C GLY A 864 -21.95 -21.32 -20.43
N TYR A 865 -20.86 -20.70 -19.97
CA TYR A 865 -19.48 -20.91 -20.42
C TYR A 865 -19.17 -20.72 -21.92
N SER A 866 -19.08 -19.46 -22.35
CA SER A 866 -18.37 -19.06 -23.58
C SER A 866 -17.04 -18.40 -23.23
N GLY A 867 -15.95 -19.18 -23.23
CA GLY A 867 -14.60 -18.65 -23.04
C GLY A 867 -14.13 -17.87 -24.28
N MET A 868 -14.14 -16.54 -24.23
CA MET A 868 -13.45 -15.67 -25.18
C MET A 868 -13.11 -14.33 -24.53
N GLU A 869 -11.96 -13.77 -24.90
CA GLU A 869 -11.36 -12.58 -24.26
C GLU A 869 -12.18 -11.30 -24.53
N GLY A 870 -12.79 -10.74 -23.49
CA GLY A 870 -13.29 -9.36 -23.47
C GLY A 870 -12.31 -8.49 -22.70
N LYS A 871 -12.01 -7.27 -23.18
CA LYS A 871 -10.98 -6.44 -22.52
C LYS A 871 -11.52 -5.67 -21.31
N PRO A 872 -10.75 -5.58 -20.21
CA PRO A 872 -11.03 -4.62 -19.15
C PRO A 872 -10.68 -3.21 -19.67
N ASN A 873 -11.69 -2.35 -19.84
CA ASN A 873 -11.45 -0.92 -20.06
C ASN A 873 -12.67 -0.07 -19.66
N ALA A 874 -12.48 0.77 -18.63
CA ALA A 874 -13.47 1.55 -17.89
C ALA A 874 -14.54 0.73 -17.13
N GLN A 875 -14.88 1.18 -15.91
CA GLN A 875 -15.79 0.51 -14.97
C GLN A 875 -17.26 0.52 -15.44
N SER A 876 -17.63 -0.41 -16.32
CA SER A 876 -19.04 -0.81 -16.48
C SER A 876 -19.48 -1.67 -15.30
N LYS A 877 -20.19 -1.07 -14.33
CA LYS A 877 -20.71 -1.80 -13.17
C LYS A 877 -21.61 -2.98 -13.59
N ILE A 878 -21.35 -4.15 -13.01
CA ILE A 878 -21.99 -5.43 -13.35
C ILE A 878 -23.40 -5.51 -12.73
N ASP A 879 -24.34 -6.06 -13.49
CA ASP A 879 -25.69 -6.43 -13.01
C ASP A 879 -25.60 -7.77 -12.26
N ALA A 880 -25.25 -7.70 -10.97
CA ALA A 880 -25.03 -8.88 -10.15
C ALA A 880 -26.32 -9.67 -9.86
N LYS A 881 -26.23 -11.00 -9.85
CA LYS A 881 -27.35 -11.89 -9.50
C LYS A 881 -27.49 -12.06 -7.98
N TYR A 882 -28.62 -12.62 -7.56
CA TYR A 882 -28.96 -12.83 -6.15
C TYR A 882 -27.85 -13.51 -5.30
N PRO A 883 -27.14 -14.56 -5.77
CA PRO A 883 -26.05 -15.16 -4.99
C PRO A 883 -24.91 -14.17 -4.67
N ALA A 884 -24.62 -13.23 -5.57
CA ALA A 884 -23.58 -12.21 -5.35
C ALA A 884 -24.04 -11.07 -4.43
N LEU A 885 -25.34 -10.75 -4.42
CA LEU A 885 -25.94 -9.83 -3.45
C LEU A 885 -25.97 -10.44 -2.04
N LEU A 886 -26.26 -11.75 -1.93
CA LEU A 886 -26.19 -12.50 -0.69
C LEU A 886 -24.75 -12.63 -0.19
N PHE A 887 -23.79 -12.92 -1.07
CA PHE A 887 -22.36 -12.91 -0.77
C PHE A 887 -21.89 -11.55 -0.22
N LYS A 888 -22.38 -10.44 -0.80
CA LYS A 888 -22.13 -9.09 -0.26
C LYS A 888 -22.63 -8.96 1.18
N GLN A 889 -23.89 -9.33 1.44
CA GLN A 889 -24.48 -9.24 2.78
C GLN A 889 -23.72 -10.10 3.80
N HIS A 890 -23.30 -11.30 3.42
CA HIS A 890 -22.48 -12.16 4.28
C HIS A 890 -21.07 -11.60 4.51
N LEU A 891 -20.42 -10.99 3.51
CA LEU A 891 -19.15 -10.27 3.72
C LEU A 891 -19.32 -9.07 4.66
N THR A 892 -20.40 -8.29 4.54
CA THR A 892 -20.71 -7.19 5.47
C THR A 892 -20.87 -7.72 6.90
N ALA A 893 -21.66 -8.77 7.11
CA ALA A 893 -21.84 -9.40 8.43
C ALA A 893 -20.53 -9.99 9.00
N CYS A 894 -19.63 -10.50 8.15
CA CYS A 894 -18.29 -10.91 8.57
C CYS A 894 -17.45 -9.71 9.03
N VAL A 895 -17.43 -8.59 8.29
CA VAL A 895 -16.74 -7.36 8.72
C VAL A 895 -17.31 -6.84 10.04
N GLU A 896 -18.64 -6.82 10.20
CA GLU A 896 -19.31 -6.45 11.46
C GLU A 896 -18.88 -7.35 12.64
N LYS A 897 -18.85 -8.67 12.44
CA LYS A 897 -18.42 -9.63 13.47
C LYS A 897 -16.95 -9.44 13.88
N ILE A 898 -16.03 -9.34 12.92
CA ILE A 898 -14.59 -9.16 13.22
C ILE A 898 -14.34 -7.82 13.91
N TYR A 899 -14.96 -6.75 13.42
CA TYR A 899 -14.91 -5.41 14.02
C TYR A 899 -15.38 -5.44 15.49
N GLY A 900 -16.51 -6.11 15.76
CA GLY A 900 -17.02 -6.32 17.11
C GLY A 900 -16.04 -7.10 18.00
N MET A 901 -15.48 -8.21 17.49
CA MET A 901 -14.53 -9.04 18.24
C MET A 901 -13.25 -8.29 18.63
N ILE A 902 -12.63 -7.52 17.71
CA ILE A 902 -11.44 -6.72 18.03
C ILE A 902 -11.78 -5.63 19.07
N ARG A 903 -12.88 -4.90 18.85
CA ARG A 903 -13.38 -3.85 19.76
C ARG A 903 -13.61 -4.40 21.16
N ASP A 904 -14.32 -5.51 21.29
CA ASP A 904 -14.74 -6.05 22.59
C ASP A 904 -13.61 -6.81 23.29
N SER A 905 -12.64 -7.35 22.55
CA SER A 905 -11.37 -7.82 23.10
C SER A 905 -10.59 -6.64 23.73
N LEU A 906 -10.43 -5.52 23.02
CA LEU A 906 -9.77 -4.33 23.57
C LEU A 906 -10.53 -3.74 24.78
N LYS A 907 -11.87 -3.70 24.78
CA LYS A 907 -12.66 -3.34 25.97
C LYS A 907 -12.39 -4.29 27.15
N LYS A 908 -12.32 -5.60 26.90
CA LYS A 908 -12.04 -6.64 27.90
C LYS A 908 -10.64 -6.51 28.50
N GLU A 909 -9.64 -6.12 27.71
CA GLU A 909 -8.29 -5.83 28.23
C GLU A 909 -8.20 -4.53 29.03
N ILE A 910 -8.95 -3.49 28.65
CA ILE A 910 -8.91 -2.17 29.30
C ILE A 910 -9.79 -2.10 30.57
N SER A 911 -10.91 -2.83 30.63
CA SER A 911 -11.89 -2.77 31.72
C SER A 911 -11.34 -3.02 33.14
N PRO A 912 -10.39 -3.96 33.38
CA PRO A 912 -9.78 -4.13 34.69
C PRO A 912 -9.05 -2.88 35.19
N PHE A 913 -8.39 -2.13 34.29
CA PHE A 913 -7.66 -0.91 34.63
C PHE A 913 -8.59 0.27 34.86
N LEU A 914 -9.67 0.42 34.08
CA LEU A 914 -10.65 1.51 34.25
C LEU A 914 -11.26 1.56 35.66
N ASN A 915 -11.52 0.40 36.26
CA ASN A 915 -12.04 0.30 37.63
C ASN A 915 -11.06 0.83 38.69
N LEU A 916 -9.75 0.78 38.41
CA LEU A 916 -8.68 1.29 39.28
C LEU A 916 -8.40 2.78 39.00
N CYS A 917 -8.48 3.21 37.74
CA CYS A 917 -8.28 4.58 37.28
C CYS A 917 -9.24 5.63 37.90
N ILE A 918 -10.34 5.22 38.53
CA ILE A 918 -11.33 6.14 39.14
C ILE A 918 -10.90 6.63 40.53
N GLN A 919 -10.08 5.87 41.26
CA GLN A 919 -9.72 6.18 42.65
C GLN A 919 -8.21 6.43 42.80
N ALA A 920 -7.85 7.59 43.35
CA ALA A 920 -6.47 7.94 43.62
C ALA A 920 -5.84 6.93 44.62
N PRO A 921 -4.67 6.32 44.30
CA PRO A 921 -4.03 5.33 45.17
C PRO A 921 -3.77 5.86 46.58
N ARG A 922 -4.46 5.30 47.57
CA ARG A 922 -4.36 5.74 48.98
C ARG A 922 -3.03 5.31 49.59
N SER A 923 -2.21 6.30 49.96
CA SER A 923 -0.88 6.11 50.55
C SER A 923 -0.94 5.27 51.84
N THR A 924 -0.49 4.01 51.78
CA THR A 924 -0.25 3.17 52.95
C THR A 924 0.73 3.88 53.90
N ARG A 925 0.39 4.00 55.19
CA ARG A 925 1.23 4.68 56.19
C ARG A 925 2.43 3.79 56.59
N VAL A 926 3.51 3.85 55.83
CA VAL A 926 4.82 3.39 56.31
C VAL A 926 5.23 4.26 57.51
N ARG A 927 5.66 3.63 58.62
CA ARG A 927 6.13 4.35 59.81
C ARG A 927 7.41 5.13 59.46
N SER A 928 7.43 6.42 59.80
CA SER A 928 8.63 7.25 59.64
C SER A 928 9.73 6.83 60.61
N ILE A 929 10.89 6.46 60.07
CA ILE A 929 12.15 6.36 60.82
C ILE A 929 12.93 7.66 60.57
N ARG A 930 13.45 8.28 61.63
CA ARG A 930 14.19 9.56 61.56
C ARG A 930 15.42 9.44 60.63
N GLY A 931 15.46 10.25 59.56
CA GLY A 931 16.65 10.35 58.70
C GLY A 931 16.59 11.50 57.69
N SER A 932 17.50 12.46 57.84
CA SER A 932 17.99 13.47 56.87
C SER A 932 17.00 14.19 55.91
N SER A 933 16.85 15.51 56.09
CA SER A 933 16.14 16.36 55.14
C SER A 933 16.98 16.67 53.89
N LYS A 934 16.91 15.80 52.86
CA LYS A 934 17.48 16.09 51.52
C LYS A 934 16.95 15.22 50.36
N ASN A 935 15.68 14.77 50.38
CA ASN A 935 15.12 13.97 49.27
C ASN A 935 13.58 14.12 49.11
N ILE A 936 13.09 15.36 48.97
CA ILE A 936 11.64 15.64 48.79
C ILE A 936 11.21 15.48 47.32
N HIS A 937 12.00 15.97 46.36
CA HIS A 937 11.60 16.04 44.95
C HIS A 937 11.49 14.65 44.29
N SER A 938 12.46 13.76 44.55
CA SER A 938 12.49 12.37 44.09
C SER A 938 11.27 11.56 44.57
N ASN A 939 10.88 11.72 45.84
CA ASN A 939 9.71 11.07 46.43
C ASN A 939 8.37 11.61 45.89
N ILE A 940 8.33 12.85 45.38
CA ILE A 940 7.15 13.41 44.71
C ILE A 940 7.02 12.84 43.29
N VAL A 941 8.12 12.85 42.51
CA VAL A 941 8.14 12.27 41.16
C VAL A 941 7.79 10.78 41.18
N ALA A 942 8.37 10.02 42.11
CA ALA A 942 8.04 8.60 42.30
C ALA A 942 6.56 8.37 42.67
N LYS A 943 5.93 9.27 43.43
CA LYS A 943 4.48 9.19 43.75
C LYS A 943 3.58 9.52 42.56
N GLN A 944 3.97 10.46 41.71
CA GLN A 944 3.23 10.75 40.47
C GLN A 944 3.38 9.61 39.45
N GLN A 945 4.59 9.06 39.28
CA GLN A 945 4.81 7.90 38.40
C GLN A 945 4.07 6.65 38.89
N ALA A 946 4.08 6.36 40.20
CA ALA A 946 3.40 5.20 40.77
C ALA A 946 1.86 5.24 40.65
N SER A 947 1.26 6.41 40.48
CA SER A 947 -0.20 6.55 40.29
C SER A 947 -0.62 6.52 38.81
N SER A 948 0.25 6.95 37.89
CA SER A 948 0.02 6.92 36.44
C SER A 948 -0.03 5.49 35.84
N ILE A 949 0.54 4.48 36.52
CA ILE A 949 0.69 3.08 36.03
C ILE A 949 -0.59 2.49 35.38
N HIS A 950 -1.78 2.73 35.95
CA HIS A 950 -3.03 2.18 35.38
C HIS A 950 -3.44 2.87 34.08
N TRP A 951 -3.25 4.20 33.97
CA TRP A 951 -3.50 4.95 32.75
C TRP A 951 -2.47 4.63 31.67
N GLN A 952 -1.19 4.53 32.02
CA GLN A 952 -0.12 4.01 31.17
C GLN A 952 -0.46 2.61 30.64
N SER A 953 -1.04 1.73 31.47
CA SER A 953 -1.45 0.38 31.04
C SER A 953 -2.55 0.43 29.97
N ILE A 954 -3.51 1.34 30.10
CA ILE A 954 -4.56 1.58 29.08
C ILE A 954 -3.94 2.13 27.80
N VAL A 955 -3.09 3.16 27.89
CA VAL A 955 -2.39 3.76 26.74
C VAL A 955 -1.54 2.72 25.99
N ASN A 956 -0.82 1.86 26.71
CA ASN A 956 -0.03 0.78 26.13
C ASN A 956 -0.90 -0.26 25.39
N LYS A 957 -2.12 -0.55 25.86
CA LYS A 957 -3.07 -1.43 25.14
C LYS A 957 -3.68 -0.77 23.90
N LEU A 958 -3.93 0.55 23.95
CA LEU A 958 -4.34 1.32 22.79
C LEU A 958 -3.24 1.37 21.72
N ASP A 959 -1.99 1.68 22.09
CA ASP A 959 -0.82 1.68 21.20
C ASP A 959 -0.54 0.29 20.61
N HIS A 960 -0.60 -0.78 21.42
CA HIS A 960 -0.39 -2.15 20.94
C HIS A 960 -1.44 -2.55 19.89
N THR A 961 -2.72 -2.25 20.14
CA THR A 961 -3.80 -2.53 19.18
C THR A 961 -3.67 -1.67 17.92
N LEU A 962 -3.27 -0.41 18.05
CA LEU A 962 -2.99 0.48 16.91
C LEU A 962 -1.83 -0.06 16.05
N SER A 963 -0.76 -0.57 16.68
CA SER A 963 0.34 -1.25 15.97
C SER A 963 -0.19 -2.42 15.14
N ILE A 964 -0.89 -3.37 15.76
CA ILE A 964 -1.45 -4.56 15.10
C ILE A 964 -2.38 -4.19 13.92
N LEU A 965 -3.26 -3.21 14.10
CA LEU A 965 -4.16 -2.73 13.04
C LEU A 965 -3.39 -2.07 11.89
N SER A 966 -2.30 -1.35 12.19
CA SER A 966 -1.45 -0.70 11.17
C SER A 966 -0.55 -1.68 10.42
N GLU A 967 0.01 -2.70 11.11
CA GLU A 967 0.80 -3.80 10.54
C GLU A 967 -0.03 -4.64 9.55
N ASN A 968 -1.31 -4.85 9.85
CA ASN A 968 -2.25 -5.56 8.96
C ASN A 968 -2.97 -4.62 7.97
N HIS A 969 -2.49 -3.38 7.83
CA HIS A 969 -3.01 -2.37 6.89
C HIS A 969 -4.54 -2.16 6.95
N VAL A 970 -5.13 -2.25 8.14
CA VAL A 970 -6.58 -2.04 8.32
C VAL A 970 -6.95 -0.59 7.97
N SER A 971 -8.03 -0.42 7.21
CA SER A 971 -8.47 0.89 6.71
C SER A 971 -8.66 1.90 7.84
N SER A 972 -8.09 3.10 7.69
CA SER A 972 -8.03 4.14 8.72
C SER A 972 -9.41 4.54 9.29
N ILE A 973 -10.46 4.55 8.46
CA ILE A 973 -11.85 4.77 8.90
C ILE A 973 -12.34 3.69 9.86
N ILE A 974 -11.97 2.41 9.62
CA ILE A 974 -12.36 1.29 10.48
C ILE A 974 -11.62 1.40 11.82
N THR A 975 -10.29 1.60 11.78
CA THR A 975 -9.44 1.85 12.96
C THR A 975 -9.98 2.98 13.82
N ARG A 976 -10.35 4.12 13.21
CA ARG A 976 -10.96 5.27 13.90
C ARG A 976 -12.29 4.94 14.57
N LYS A 977 -13.17 4.16 13.92
CA LYS A 977 -14.46 3.74 14.52
C LYS A 977 -14.26 2.77 15.69
N ILE A 978 -13.27 1.87 15.63
CA ILE A 978 -12.90 1.02 16.78
C ILE A 978 -12.51 1.90 17.97
N PHE A 979 -11.59 2.87 17.78
CA PHE A 979 -11.14 3.72 18.88
C PHE A 979 -12.22 4.69 19.39
N SER A 980 -13.09 5.24 18.53
CA SER A 980 -14.26 6.03 18.99
C SER A 980 -15.18 5.20 19.90
N GLN A 981 -15.53 3.96 19.53
CA GLN A 981 -16.35 3.11 20.41
C GLN A 981 -15.63 2.67 21.70
N VAL A 982 -14.30 2.54 21.70
CA VAL A 982 -13.53 2.26 22.92
C VAL A 982 -13.47 3.50 23.82
N PHE A 983 -13.29 4.70 23.26
CA PHE A 983 -13.32 5.95 24.03
C PHE A 983 -14.73 6.26 24.57
N SER A 984 -15.77 5.94 23.81
CA SER A 984 -17.17 5.99 24.28
C SER A 984 -17.41 5.01 25.44
N PHE A 985 -16.89 3.78 25.35
CA PHE A 985 -16.92 2.83 26.46
C PHE A 985 -16.14 3.31 27.71
N ILE A 986 -14.97 3.94 27.53
CA ILE A 986 -14.21 4.58 28.61
C ILE A 986 -15.05 5.69 29.27
N ASN A 987 -15.70 6.55 28.46
CA ASN A 987 -16.61 7.59 28.95
C ASN A 987 -17.73 6.99 29.83
N VAL A 988 -18.47 6.01 29.30
CA VAL A 988 -19.59 5.34 30.00
C VAL A 988 -19.13 4.70 31.31
N GLN A 989 -18.04 3.92 31.31
CA GLN A 989 -17.55 3.20 32.49
C GLN A 989 -17.13 4.16 33.61
N LEU A 990 -16.34 5.20 33.29
CA LEU A 990 -15.87 6.16 34.28
C LEU A 990 -17.01 7.05 34.80
N PHE A 991 -17.88 7.53 33.92
CA PHE A 991 -18.98 8.46 34.26
C PHE A 991 -20.08 7.77 35.08
N ASN A 992 -20.52 6.56 34.69
CA ASN A 992 -21.52 5.83 35.46
C ASN A 992 -20.97 5.42 36.83
N SER A 993 -19.70 5.01 36.92
CA SER A 993 -19.04 4.71 38.20
C SER A 993 -18.99 5.93 39.13
N LEU A 994 -18.79 7.12 38.57
CA LEU A 994 -18.77 8.41 39.29
C LEU A 994 -20.18 8.81 39.77
N LEU A 995 -21.23 8.59 38.96
CA LEU A 995 -22.64 8.86 39.36
C LEU A 995 -23.18 7.89 40.43
N LEU A 996 -22.69 6.66 40.45
CA LEU A 996 -23.15 5.61 41.36
C LEU A 996 -22.44 5.61 42.71
N ARG A 997 -21.18 6.07 42.79
CA ARG A 997 -20.29 5.87 43.96
C ARG A 997 -19.85 7.18 44.59
N ARG A 998 -20.38 7.50 45.78
CA ARG A 998 -20.07 8.75 46.51
C ARG A 998 -18.57 8.89 46.83
N GLU A 999 -17.89 7.80 47.12
CA GLU A 999 -16.47 7.78 47.46
C GLU A 999 -15.55 8.13 46.28
N CYS A 1000 -16.07 8.13 45.04
CA CYS A 1000 -15.36 8.55 43.84
C CYS A 1000 -15.45 10.08 43.62
N CYS A 1001 -16.49 10.76 44.11
CA CYS A 1001 -16.69 12.21 43.97
C CYS A 1001 -15.88 13.04 44.99
N SER A 1002 -14.55 12.89 44.98
CA SER A 1002 -13.65 13.77 45.76
C SER A 1002 -12.79 14.66 44.87
N PHE A 1003 -12.16 15.69 45.46
CA PHE A 1003 -11.25 16.57 44.72
C PHE A 1003 -10.02 15.80 44.21
N SER A 1004 -9.39 14.98 45.04
CA SER A 1004 -8.19 14.23 44.65
C SER A 1004 -8.46 13.13 43.61
N ASN A 1005 -9.61 12.47 43.67
CA ASN A 1005 -10.06 11.56 42.61
C ASN A 1005 -10.33 12.32 41.30
N GLY A 1006 -10.92 13.52 41.39
CA GLY A 1006 -11.09 14.43 40.27
C GLY A 1006 -9.75 14.79 39.60
N GLU A 1007 -8.75 15.22 40.37
CA GLU A 1007 -7.40 15.49 39.84
C GLU A 1007 -6.78 14.24 39.19
N TYR A 1008 -6.96 13.07 39.80
CA TYR A 1008 -6.38 11.81 39.30
C TYR A 1008 -6.98 11.39 37.96
N VAL A 1009 -8.31 11.40 37.83
CA VAL A 1009 -8.98 11.12 36.54
C VAL A 1009 -8.65 12.21 35.51
N LYS A 1010 -8.52 13.48 35.93
CA LYS A 1010 -8.14 14.59 35.04
C LYS A 1010 -6.76 14.38 34.42
N ALA A 1011 -5.77 13.96 35.20
CA ALA A 1011 -4.44 13.64 34.70
C ALA A 1011 -4.45 12.47 33.72
N GLY A 1012 -5.20 11.40 34.04
CA GLY A 1012 -5.37 10.26 33.14
C GLY A 1012 -6.07 10.58 31.82
N LEU A 1013 -7.07 11.47 31.84
CA LEU A 1013 -7.71 11.99 30.63
C LEU A 1013 -6.71 12.80 29.77
N GLN A 1014 -5.73 13.48 30.36
CA GLN A 1014 -4.66 14.15 29.61
C GLN A 1014 -3.68 13.16 28.97
N GLU A 1015 -3.42 11.99 29.58
CA GLU A 1015 -2.65 10.92 28.91
C GLU A 1015 -3.40 10.40 27.67
N LEU A 1016 -4.74 10.28 27.72
CA LEU A 1016 -5.57 9.92 26.56
C LEU A 1016 -5.64 11.03 25.50
N GLU A 1017 -5.66 12.31 25.89
CA GLU A 1017 -5.58 13.46 24.96
C GLU A 1017 -4.25 13.44 24.19
N GLN A 1018 -3.13 13.23 24.90
CA GLN A 1018 -1.80 13.09 24.30
C GLN A 1018 -1.71 11.87 23.37
N TRP A 1019 -2.36 10.75 23.71
CA TRP A 1019 -2.43 9.58 22.84
C TRP A 1019 -3.18 9.88 21.53
N CYS A 1020 -4.33 10.56 21.58
CA CYS A 1020 -5.06 10.98 20.38
C CYS A 1020 -4.22 11.87 19.44
N LEU A 1021 -3.44 12.80 20.01
CA LEU A 1021 -2.53 13.65 19.25
C LEU A 1021 -1.37 12.83 18.62
N LYS A 1022 -0.79 11.90 19.38
CA LYS A 1022 0.30 11.00 18.94
C LYS A 1022 -0.15 10.06 17.80
N ALA A 1023 -1.36 9.50 17.89
CA ALA A 1023 -1.88 8.50 16.97
C ALA A 1023 -2.16 9.02 15.55
N LYS A 1024 -2.08 10.34 15.33
CA LYS A 1024 -2.48 11.09 14.12
C LYS A 1024 -4.00 11.08 13.90
N ASP A 1025 -4.51 12.23 13.43
CA ASP A 1025 -5.94 12.45 13.17
C ASP A 1025 -6.59 11.38 12.26
N GLN A 1026 -5.82 10.84 11.31
CA GLN A 1026 -6.25 9.74 10.44
C GLN A 1026 -6.70 8.46 11.19
N PHE A 1027 -6.17 8.19 12.39
CA PHE A 1027 -6.48 6.98 13.17
C PHE A 1027 -7.26 7.27 14.46
N ALA A 1028 -7.06 8.42 15.10
CA ALA A 1028 -7.82 8.82 16.29
C ALA A 1028 -9.09 9.62 15.94
N GLY A 1029 -8.97 10.65 15.09
CA GLY A 1029 -10.06 11.56 14.76
C GLY A 1029 -10.84 12.05 16.00
N SER A 1030 -12.18 12.03 15.90
CA SER A 1030 -13.09 12.49 16.95
C SER A 1030 -13.20 11.58 18.19
N SER A 1031 -12.32 10.59 18.39
CA SER A 1031 -12.33 9.75 19.61
C SER A 1031 -12.22 10.57 20.90
N TRP A 1032 -11.60 11.76 20.87
CA TRP A 1032 -11.50 12.67 22.02
C TRP A 1032 -12.85 13.28 22.43
N ASP A 1033 -13.79 13.41 21.50
CA ASP A 1033 -15.13 13.99 21.74
C ASP A 1033 -16.07 13.01 22.47
N GLU A 1034 -15.86 11.71 22.29
CA GLU A 1034 -16.61 10.65 22.99
C GLU A 1034 -16.47 10.76 24.53
N LEU A 1035 -15.37 11.34 25.02
CA LEU A 1035 -15.06 11.53 26.45
C LEU A 1035 -15.71 12.79 27.07
N GLN A 1036 -16.58 13.51 26.36
CA GLN A 1036 -17.14 14.80 26.82
C GLN A 1036 -17.83 14.73 28.20
N HIS A 1037 -18.58 13.67 28.50
CA HIS A 1037 -19.33 13.57 29.76
C HIS A 1037 -18.40 13.42 30.97
N ILE A 1038 -17.41 12.50 30.92
CA ILE A 1038 -16.42 12.36 31.99
C ILE A 1038 -15.50 13.58 32.08
N ARG A 1039 -15.11 14.19 30.95
CA ARG A 1039 -14.30 15.43 30.91
C ARG A 1039 -15.00 16.58 31.63
N GLN A 1040 -16.29 16.81 31.36
CA GLN A 1040 -17.08 17.86 32.03
C GLN A 1040 -17.36 17.52 33.51
N ALA A 1041 -17.73 16.28 33.83
CA ALA A 1041 -17.92 15.83 35.23
C ALA A 1041 -16.67 16.03 36.10
N VAL A 1042 -15.50 15.67 35.58
CA VAL A 1042 -14.21 15.81 36.27
C VAL A 1042 -13.74 17.27 36.31
N GLY A 1043 -13.94 18.03 35.22
CA GLY A 1043 -13.72 19.48 35.22
C GLY A 1043 -14.54 20.20 36.29
N PHE A 1044 -15.81 19.80 36.46
CA PHE A 1044 -16.68 20.27 37.52
C PHE A 1044 -16.21 19.84 38.92
N LEU A 1045 -15.78 18.58 39.14
CA LEU A 1045 -15.22 18.14 40.43
C LEU A 1045 -13.97 18.94 40.86
N VAL A 1046 -13.07 19.26 39.92
CA VAL A 1046 -11.79 19.95 40.19
C VAL A 1046 -11.93 21.48 40.26
N LEU A 1047 -13.11 22.05 39.99
CA LEU A 1047 -13.35 23.49 40.12
C LEU A 1047 -13.30 23.94 41.59
N HIS A 1048 -12.47 24.93 41.93
CA HIS A 1048 -12.36 25.43 43.32
C HIS A 1048 -13.54 26.33 43.76
N GLN A 1049 -14.11 27.13 42.86
CA GLN A 1049 -15.10 28.18 43.19
C GLN A 1049 -16.57 27.74 42.97
N LYS A 1050 -16.90 26.46 43.23
CA LYS A 1050 -18.24 25.87 42.94
C LYS A 1050 -19.40 26.67 43.54
N ALA A 1051 -19.24 27.12 44.79
CA ALA A 1051 -20.26 27.87 45.53
C ALA A 1051 -20.60 29.25 44.95
N GLN A 1052 -19.73 29.81 44.09
CA GLN A 1052 -19.90 31.15 43.50
C GLN A 1052 -20.53 31.12 42.10
N LYS A 1053 -20.70 29.94 41.49
CA LYS A 1053 -21.23 29.80 40.13
C LYS A 1053 -22.76 29.70 40.11
N SER A 1054 -23.41 30.50 39.26
CA SER A 1054 -24.86 30.42 39.05
C SER A 1054 -25.25 29.19 38.23
N LEU A 1055 -26.50 28.75 38.37
CA LEU A 1055 -27.02 27.59 37.62
C LEU A 1055 -26.86 27.76 36.09
N LYS A 1056 -26.98 28.97 35.54
CA LYS A 1056 -26.79 29.22 34.11
C LYS A 1056 -25.33 29.03 33.67
N GLU A 1057 -24.36 29.50 34.45
CA GLU A 1057 -22.94 29.27 34.15
C GLU A 1057 -22.60 27.78 34.22
N ILE A 1058 -23.11 27.06 35.24
CA ILE A 1058 -22.81 25.64 35.38
C ILE A 1058 -23.41 24.84 34.22
N THR A 1059 -24.68 25.08 33.86
CA THR A 1059 -25.33 24.34 32.77
C THR A 1059 -24.79 24.73 31.38
N ASN A 1060 -24.55 26.02 31.10
CA ASN A 1060 -24.23 26.46 29.75
C ASN A 1060 -22.72 26.56 29.46
N GLU A 1061 -21.87 26.81 30.47
CA GLU A 1061 -20.43 27.06 30.27
C GLU A 1061 -19.55 25.90 30.75
N LEU A 1062 -19.98 25.16 31.78
CA LEU A 1062 -19.16 24.12 32.43
C LEU A 1062 -19.61 22.68 32.11
N CYS A 1063 -20.92 22.44 32.02
CA CYS A 1063 -21.51 21.10 31.98
C CYS A 1063 -22.57 20.93 30.88
N ALA A 1064 -22.37 21.56 29.71
CA ALA A 1064 -23.35 21.60 28.60
C ALA A 1064 -23.80 20.24 28.02
N MET A 1065 -23.10 19.14 28.34
CA MET A 1065 -23.47 17.77 27.95
C MET A 1065 -24.08 16.94 29.09
N LEU A 1066 -24.14 17.46 30.33
CA LEU A 1066 -24.74 16.75 31.46
C LEU A 1066 -26.19 17.22 31.67
N SER A 1067 -27.08 16.28 31.94
CA SER A 1067 -28.46 16.60 32.35
C SER A 1067 -28.51 17.14 33.80
N ILE A 1068 -29.51 17.97 34.11
CA ILE A 1068 -29.70 18.53 35.47
C ILE A 1068 -29.71 17.43 36.56
N PRO A 1069 -30.35 16.25 36.40
CA PRO A 1069 -30.24 15.15 37.36
C PRO A 1069 -28.81 14.66 37.61
N GLN A 1070 -27.98 14.55 36.56
CA GLN A 1070 -26.58 14.10 36.66
C GLN A 1070 -25.72 15.16 37.36
N MET A 1071 -25.89 16.43 36.97
CA MET A 1071 -25.21 17.57 37.62
C MET A 1071 -25.56 17.66 39.11
N TYR A 1072 -26.84 17.54 39.44
CA TYR A 1072 -27.34 17.49 40.82
C TYR A 1072 -26.72 16.32 41.61
N ARG A 1073 -26.65 15.12 41.01
CA ARG A 1073 -26.05 13.94 41.65
C ARG A 1073 -24.57 14.15 41.95
N ILE A 1074 -23.78 14.63 40.99
CA ILE A 1074 -22.34 14.86 41.18
C ILE A 1074 -22.12 15.96 42.23
N GLY A 1075 -22.84 17.08 42.11
CA GLY A 1075 -22.71 18.23 43.02
C GLY A 1075 -23.15 17.98 44.46
N THR A 1076 -24.07 17.02 44.69
CA THR A 1076 -24.51 16.62 46.05
C THR A 1076 -23.71 15.45 46.64
N MET A 1077 -23.02 14.66 45.82
CA MET A 1077 -22.07 13.65 46.30
C MET A 1077 -20.66 14.19 46.53
N PHE A 1078 -20.31 15.34 45.91
CA PHE A 1078 -18.99 15.98 46.04
C PHE A 1078 -18.61 16.28 47.49
N TRP A 1079 -17.35 16.01 47.82
CA TRP A 1079 -16.68 16.50 49.02
C TRP A 1079 -15.21 16.81 48.69
N ASP A 1080 -14.65 17.86 49.30
CA ASP A 1080 -13.24 18.18 49.15
C ASP A 1080 -12.42 17.46 50.23
N ASP A 1081 -11.44 16.68 49.79
CA ASP A 1081 -10.55 15.83 50.60
C ASP A 1081 -9.12 16.41 50.74
N LYS A 1082 -8.86 17.59 50.17
CA LYS A 1082 -7.51 18.17 50.00
C LYS A 1082 -7.41 19.66 50.36
N TYR A 1083 -8.42 20.46 50.02
CA TYR A 1083 -8.45 21.92 50.20
C TYR A 1083 -9.68 22.45 50.96
N GLY A 1084 -10.69 21.61 51.22
CA GLY A 1084 -11.90 22.02 51.94
C GLY A 1084 -12.84 22.97 51.18
N ALA A 1085 -12.75 23.02 49.84
CA ALA A 1085 -13.64 23.84 49.02
C ALA A 1085 -15.11 23.43 49.19
N GLN A 1086 -15.97 24.45 49.30
CA GLN A 1086 -17.41 24.26 49.43
C GLN A 1086 -18.02 23.70 48.12
N GLY A 1087 -19.10 22.93 48.26
CA GLY A 1087 -19.85 22.36 47.13
C GLY A 1087 -20.71 23.40 46.40
N LEU A 1088 -21.79 22.95 45.76
CA LEU A 1088 -22.80 23.86 45.21
C LEU A 1088 -23.50 24.64 46.32
N SER A 1089 -23.91 25.88 46.01
CA SER A 1089 -24.68 26.69 46.95
C SER A 1089 -26.09 26.11 47.18
N PRO A 1090 -26.70 26.30 48.36
CA PRO A 1090 -28.05 25.80 48.65
C PRO A 1090 -29.11 26.32 47.65
N GLU A 1091 -28.95 27.53 47.14
CA GLU A 1091 -29.82 28.13 46.12
C GLU A 1091 -29.76 27.38 44.78
N VAL A 1092 -28.56 27.02 44.31
CA VAL A 1092 -28.39 26.25 43.07
C VAL A 1092 -28.95 24.83 43.23
N ILE A 1093 -28.69 24.18 44.37
CA ILE A 1093 -29.25 22.86 44.71
C ILE A 1093 -30.79 22.92 44.78
N GLY A 1094 -31.35 24.03 45.29
CA GLY A 1094 -32.79 24.29 45.30
C GLY A 1094 -33.38 24.41 43.90
N ARG A 1095 -32.80 25.28 43.05
CA ARG A 1095 -33.27 25.48 41.66
C ARG A 1095 -33.16 24.22 40.80
N MET A 1096 -32.09 23.44 40.95
CA MET A 1096 -31.97 22.13 40.29
C MET A 1096 -33.11 21.19 40.69
N ARG A 1097 -33.49 21.17 41.97
CA ARG A 1097 -34.60 20.33 42.47
C ARG A 1097 -35.95 20.74 41.88
N SER A 1098 -36.21 22.04 41.69
CA SER A 1098 -37.42 22.53 41.02
C SER A 1098 -37.51 22.06 39.57
N LEU A 1099 -36.45 22.28 38.77
CA LEU A 1099 -36.43 21.86 37.36
C LEU A 1099 -36.63 20.34 37.23
N MET A 1100 -35.99 19.53 38.09
CA MET A 1100 -36.19 18.08 38.12
C MET A 1100 -37.61 17.63 38.51
N ALA A 1101 -38.44 18.51 39.10
CA ALA A 1101 -39.85 18.24 39.37
C ALA A 1101 -40.78 18.73 38.23
N GLU A 1102 -40.31 19.64 37.39
CA GLU A 1102 -41.02 20.16 36.21
C GLU A 1102 -40.79 19.26 34.97
N ASP A 1103 -39.55 18.76 34.77
CA ASP A 1103 -39.16 17.92 33.62
C ASP A 1103 -39.88 16.56 33.56
N THR A 1104 -40.30 16.00 34.70
CA THR A 1104 -40.96 14.67 34.78
C THR A 1104 -42.33 14.61 34.10
N ILE A 1105 -42.88 15.74 33.68
CA ILE A 1105 -44.20 15.85 33.06
C ILE A 1105 -44.13 15.81 31.51
N ASN A 1106 -42.98 16.13 30.90
CA ASN A 1106 -42.93 16.47 29.46
C ASN A 1106 -42.00 15.63 28.55
N VAL A 1107 -41.02 14.87 29.07
CA VAL A 1107 -40.06 14.12 28.20
C VAL A 1107 -39.81 12.69 28.70
N PRO A 1108 -40.21 11.63 27.93
CA PRO A 1108 -40.01 10.24 28.36
C PRO A 1108 -38.56 9.71 28.31
N ASN A 1109 -37.69 10.29 27.47
CA ASN A 1109 -36.40 9.69 27.10
C ASN A 1109 -35.20 10.57 27.49
N ASN A 1110 -34.78 10.49 28.75
CA ASN A 1110 -33.44 10.90 29.17
C ASN A 1110 -32.92 9.88 30.20
N SER A 1111 -32.03 8.97 29.78
CA SER A 1111 -31.45 7.97 30.68
C SER A 1111 -30.53 8.65 31.70
N PHE A 1112 -30.68 8.32 32.98
CA PHE A 1112 -29.89 8.92 34.06
C PHE A 1112 -28.42 8.45 34.03
N LEU A 1113 -28.19 7.21 33.58
CA LEU A 1113 -26.87 6.66 33.28
C LEU A 1113 -26.64 6.71 31.77
N LEU A 1114 -25.38 6.68 31.33
CA LEU A 1114 -25.07 6.48 29.91
C LEU A 1114 -25.18 5.00 29.56
N ASP A 1115 -25.84 4.69 28.44
CA ASP A 1115 -26.05 3.31 28.02
C ASP A 1115 -24.75 2.67 27.48
N VAL A 1116 -24.54 1.40 27.82
CA VAL A 1116 -23.32 0.65 27.47
C VAL A 1116 -23.28 0.25 26.00
N ASP A 1117 -24.46 0.04 25.39
CA ASP A 1117 -24.60 -0.41 24.00
C ASP A 1117 -24.63 0.74 22.99
N SER A 1118 -23.67 1.66 23.13
CA SER A 1118 -23.34 2.70 22.13
C SER A 1118 -22.66 2.08 20.89
N SER A 1119 -23.30 1.09 20.27
CA SER A 1119 -22.83 0.39 19.08
C SER A 1119 -23.06 1.24 17.83
N ILE A 1120 -22.22 2.26 17.62
CA ILE A 1120 -22.26 3.13 16.44
C ILE A 1120 -22.18 2.25 15.18
N PRO A 1121 -23.24 2.14 14.34
CA PRO A 1121 -23.16 1.35 13.12
C PRO A 1121 -22.22 2.04 12.13
N PHE A 1122 -21.40 1.27 11.42
CA PHE A 1122 -20.63 1.84 10.31
C PHE A 1122 -21.53 1.96 9.08
N SER A 1123 -21.51 3.13 8.42
CA SER A 1123 -22.08 3.22 7.08
C SER A 1123 -21.14 2.54 6.10
N MET A 1124 -21.66 1.56 5.34
CA MET A 1124 -20.91 0.90 4.27
C MET A 1124 -20.42 1.91 3.20
N GLU A 1125 -21.06 3.08 3.10
CA GLU A 1125 -20.59 4.16 2.24
C GLU A 1125 -19.30 4.81 2.74
N GLU A 1126 -19.17 5.04 4.05
CA GLU A 1126 -17.95 5.61 4.65
C GLU A 1126 -16.74 4.72 4.39
N ILE A 1127 -16.88 3.41 4.58
CA ILE A 1127 -15.85 2.42 4.26
C ILE A 1127 -15.48 2.48 2.78
N SER A 1128 -16.45 2.66 1.88
CA SER A 1128 -16.15 2.80 0.44
C SER A 1128 -15.53 4.15 0.03
N ARG A 1129 -15.39 5.12 0.94
CA ARG A 1129 -14.72 6.41 0.68
C ARG A 1129 -13.27 6.46 1.17
N SER A 1130 -12.80 5.49 1.98
CA SER A 1130 -11.38 5.45 2.43
C SER A 1130 -10.44 4.69 1.50
N PHE A 1131 -10.94 3.75 0.69
CA PHE A 1131 -10.10 3.03 -0.27
C PHE A 1131 -9.84 3.90 -1.50
N GLN A 1132 -8.57 4.30 -1.68
CA GLN A 1132 -8.07 4.89 -2.92
C GLN A 1132 -8.20 3.90 -4.09
N ASP A 1133 -8.27 4.38 -5.33
CA ASP A 1133 -8.47 3.54 -6.53
C ASP A 1133 -7.49 2.36 -6.58
N ILE A 1134 -8.05 1.15 -6.41
CA ILE A 1134 -7.28 -0.09 -6.38
C ILE A 1134 -6.98 -0.50 -7.82
N SER A 1135 -5.83 -0.04 -8.34
CA SER A 1135 -5.19 -0.69 -9.50
C SER A 1135 -4.96 -2.17 -9.18
N LEU A 1136 -5.58 -3.04 -9.97
CA LEU A 1136 -5.52 -4.50 -9.82
C LEU A 1136 -4.35 -5.13 -10.62
N SER A 1137 -3.65 -4.35 -11.44
CA SER A 1137 -2.63 -4.82 -12.39
C SER A 1137 -1.41 -5.48 -11.73
N ASP A 1138 -1.11 -5.13 -10.46
CA ASP A 1138 0.24 -5.28 -9.90
C ASP A 1138 0.46 -6.53 -9.01
N VAL A 1139 -0.61 -7.18 -8.52
CA VAL A 1139 -0.52 -8.20 -7.46
C VAL A 1139 -0.03 -9.54 -7.99
N ASP A 1140 1.14 -9.99 -7.50
CA ASP A 1140 1.80 -11.26 -7.82
C ASP A 1140 1.17 -12.48 -7.10
N PRO A 1141 0.72 -13.52 -7.82
CA PRO A 1141 0.09 -14.70 -7.21
C PRO A 1141 1.10 -15.68 -6.55
N PRO A 1142 0.70 -16.39 -5.48
CA PRO A 1142 1.50 -17.45 -4.84
C PRO A 1142 2.01 -18.53 -5.78
N ALA A 1143 3.12 -19.17 -5.41
CA ALA A 1143 3.68 -20.33 -6.10
C ALA A 1143 2.64 -21.45 -6.36
N LEU A 1144 1.76 -21.71 -5.37
CA LEU A 1144 0.65 -22.67 -5.47
C LEU A 1144 -0.32 -22.37 -6.63
N LEU A 1145 -0.47 -21.10 -7.03
CA LEU A 1145 -1.29 -20.69 -8.18
C LEU A 1145 -0.45 -20.57 -9.46
N ARG A 1146 0.80 -20.09 -9.37
CA ARG A 1146 1.72 -20.01 -10.54
C ARG A 1146 1.99 -21.37 -11.17
N GLN A 1147 1.92 -22.46 -10.41
CA GLN A 1147 2.13 -23.83 -10.91
C GLN A 1147 0.92 -24.41 -11.66
N LYS A 1148 -0.27 -23.78 -11.61
CA LYS A 1148 -1.48 -24.28 -12.28
C LYS A 1148 -1.84 -23.43 -13.50
N SER A 1149 -1.89 -24.09 -14.67
CA SER A 1149 -2.27 -23.51 -15.97
C SER A 1149 -3.55 -22.66 -15.92
N ASP A 1150 -4.59 -23.14 -15.21
CA ASP A 1150 -5.88 -22.47 -15.06
C ASP A 1150 -5.82 -21.10 -14.32
N PHE A 1151 -4.72 -20.79 -13.63
CA PHE A 1151 -4.54 -19.53 -12.89
C PHE A 1151 -3.59 -18.53 -13.57
N HIS A 1152 -3.05 -18.83 -14.76
CA HIS A 1152 -2.14 -17.92 -15.48
C HIS A 1152 -2.75 -16.55 -15.84
N PHE A 1153 -4.08 -16.41 -15.83
CA PHE A 1153 -4.75 -15.11 -15.99
C PHE A 1153 -4.39 -14.11 -14.87
N LEU A 1154 -3.94 -14.59 -13.70
CA LEU A 1154 -3.45 -13.74 -12.62
C LEU A 1154 -2.10 -13.08 -12.93
N LEU A 1155 -1.31 -13.65 -13.86
CA LEU A 1155 0.03 -13.20 -14.27
C LEU A 1155 0.01 -12.26 -15.49
N GLN A 1156 -1.15 -12.03 -16.11
CA GLN A 1156 -1.25 -11.10 -17.24
C GLN A 1156 -1.28 -9.65 -16.76
N GLN A 1157 -0.23 -8.89 -17.09
CA GLN A 1157 -0.23 -7.44 -16.90
C GLN A 1157 -1.25 -6.79 -17.83
N THR A 1158 -2.14 -5.98 -17.26
CA THR A 1158 -3.10 -5.15 -18.01
C THR A 1158 -2.52 -3.75 -18.27
N ASP A 1159 -1.99 -3.58 -19.48
CA ASP A 1159 -1.69 -2.28 -20.14
C ASP A 1159 -2.97 -1.44 -20.39
#